data_AF-A0A2G9HUY5-F1
#
_entry.id   AF-A0A2G9HUY5-F1
#
_cell.length_a   1.000
_cell.length_b   1.000
_cell.length_c   1.000
_cell.angle_alpha   90.00
_cell.angle_beta   90.00
_cell.angle_gamma   90.00
#
_symmetry.space_group_name_H-M   'P 1'
#
loop_
_entity.id
_entity.type
_entity.pdbx_description
1 polymer ?
#
loop_
_entity_poly.entity_id
_entity_poly.type
_entity_poly.pdbx_seq_one_letter_code
_entity_poly.pdbx_strand_id
1 'polypeptide(L)'
;MKDEFNMFCSNHARVLMMFFAIINVISCISEERDIYLVLLEGEPVAFYQEAVLDKDGKGPFPNSEAYGKHLVDFHDQFLESTLDAGSYHKLYSFKHIVNGFAVHTTHAQAEKVKGAPGLKLVEKDRGAKLMTSYTPEFLGLPAVWTKEGGDRNAGEGIVIGFVDSGINPVHPSFAYDPMNPFMTSNTSYFSGGCEWGPLFPETSCNGKIISARFFVSGARAAAALDPSVDILSPYDAVGHGSHVAAIAAGNFGVPVVVDGFFYGRASGMAPRARIAMYKAIYPTVGTLADVLAAIDQAVLDGVDILTLSVGPDAPPEDTVTLLSAFEIFTLSAHKAGVFVAQAVGNQGPGPYTVVTYSPWAVGVAACGTDRTYPGTLVLGNGLKIGGVGLSGPSFGNGLLQYKLVLAKDAAKVNGTFPKTPQNIEECQYPEALDPNVVQGSIVICTFSAGFYSGTSNLTAIIETAKVLRFMGFVLVANPSYGDFIAEPIPFSVPGIMIPRTRDAQVISQYYEQQTKRDDKGMVIQYGGMAAIGEGRIASYMERAPVVSRFSSRGPDYIDQKRNPIDVLKPDILAPGHQIWAEWSPMSVLNPMLSGQSFALISGTSMATPHISGIAALIKQNHPSWTPSMIASAMSTTAAKHDNRGDPIMAQGFAIDSLYQAAPFGFGAGLVDPIRALDPGLVFFNGYEDYLSFLCSLPNTDPEKVRIATGGTCAATFSNPSDLNQPSVTITSLSGIRMTQRVVKNVANKPETYLCAVLPPKGVTVTVDPQWFTVAPGETQTLAIKLVVTQVLDDFSFGEIVLTGSLNHILRMPLSVFPIST
;
A
#
# COMPACT_ATOMS: atom_id res chain seq x y z
N MET A 1 -71.95 12.52 11.25
CA MET A 1 -72.81 11.93 10.19
C MET A 1 -71.96 10.83 9.56
N LYS A 2 -72.37 9.56 9.62
CA LYS A 2 -73.56 8.96 9.00
C LYS A 2 -73.47 8.99 7.46
N ASP A 3 -73.64 7.89 6.72
CA ASP A 3 -73.83 6.48 7.14
C ASP A 3 -73.76 5.53 5.93
N GLU A 4 -73.54 4.23 6.18
CA GLU A 4 -74.02 3.08 5.35
C GLU A 4 -73.46 2.96 3.89
N PHE A 5 -73.49 1.82 3.15
CA PHE A 5 -73.85 0.40 3.39
C PHE A 5 -72.97 -0.49 2.45
N ASN A 6 -72.52 -1.70 2.83
CA ASN A 6 -73.13 -3.03 2.52
C ASN A 6 -73.45 -3.29 1.01
N MET A 7 -73.33 -4.49 0.43
CA MET A 7 -73.58 -5.84 1.00
C MET A 7 -73.19 -7.00 0.03
N PHE A 8 -72.87 -8.19 0.56
CA PHE A 8 -72.91 -9.55 -0.07
C PHE A 8 -72.08 -9.83 -1.36
N CYS A 9 -71.75 -11.06 -1.78
CA CYS A 9 -71.88 -12.45 -1.29
C CYS A 9 -70.73 -13.26 -1.95
N SER A 10 -70.28 -14.48 -1.59
CA SER A 10 -70.37 -15.45 -0.48
C SER A 10 -70.08 -16.84 -1.10
N ASN A 11 -69.67 -17.85 -0.31
CA ASN A 11 -69.50 -19.28 -0.67
C ASN A 11 -68.33 -19.64 -1.62
N HIS A 12 -67.57 -20.74 -1.46
CA HIS A 12 -67.45 -21.79 -0.41
C HIS A 12 -65.93 -22.14 -0.28
N ALA A 13 -65.32 -22.40 0.89
CA ALA A 13 -65.30 -23.68 1.63
C ALA A 13 -65.06 -24.91 0.71
N ARG A 14 -64.10 -25.84 0.87
CA ARG A 14 -63.36 -26.44 2.01
C ARG A 14 -62.36 -27.49 1.39
N VAL A 15 -61.29 -28.06 1.99
CA VAL A 15 -60.60 -28.03 3.31
C VAL A 15 -59.09 -28.30 3.07
N LEU A 16 -58.17 -27.64 3.79
CA LEU A 16 -56.94 -28.20 4.42
C LEU A 16 -56.34 -27.08 5.30
N MET A 17 -56.41 -27.17 6.63
CA MET A 17 -55.41 -27.72 7.57
C MET A 17 -54.34 -26.73 8.07
N MET A 18 -54.16 -26.78 9.39
CA MET A 18 -53.00 -26.34 10.19
C MET A 18 -52.69 -24.85 10.42
N PHE A 19 -53.17 -24.42 11.60
CA PHE A 19 -52.37 -23.88 12.72
C PHE A 19 -52.02 -22.37 12.80
N PHE A 20 -52.54 -21.79 13.89
CA PHE A 20 -52.00 -20.69 14.70
C PHE A 20 -51.86 -19.29 14.09
N ALA A 21 -52.85 -18.45 14.39
CA ALA A 21 -52.60 -17.05 14.66
C ALA A 21 -51.87 -16.88 16.01
N ILE A 22 -50.95 -15.92 16.11
CA ILE A 22 -50.72 -15.16 17.36
C ILE A 22 -49.99 -13.83 17.07
N ILE A 23 -50.47 -12.78 17.74
CA ILE A 23 -49.86 -11.45 17.94
C ILE A 23 -49.61 -10.57 16.69
N ASN A 24 -50.35 -9.46 16.65
CA ASN A 24 -49.91 -8.24 15.96
C ASN A 24 -48.72 -7.64 16.72
N VAL A 25 -47.54 -7.62 16.10
CA VAL A 25 -46.64 -6.47 16.22
C VAL A 25 -46.62 -5.83 14.84
N ILE A 26 -47.40 -4.76 14.67
CA ILE A 26 -47.26 -3.90 13.50
C ILE A 26 -46.01 -3.05 13.74
N SER A 27 -44.86 -3.65 13.46
CA SER A 27 -43.60 -2.95 13.34
C SER A 27 -43.80 -1.87 12.28
N CYS A 28 -43.66 -0.60 12.67
CA CYS A 28 -43.59 0.50 11.71
C CYS A 28 -42.22 0.43 11.01
N ILE A 29 -42.09 -0.52 10.08
CA ILE A 29 -40.93 -0.65 9.21
C ILE A 29 -40.93 0.60 8.34
N SER A 30 -40.09 1.57 8.71
CA SER A 30 -39.71 2.64 7.80
C SER A 30 -39.10 1.98 6.58
N GLU A 31 -39.74 2.13 5.41
CA GLU A 31 -39.13 1.67 4.17
C GLU A 31 -37.74 2.30 4.03
N GLU A 32 -36.75 1.49 3.69
CA GLU A 32 -35.38 1.95 3.54
C GLU A 32 -35.31 2.87 2.30
N ARG A 33 -34.98 4.15 2.54
CA ARG A 33 -34.91 5.19 1.52
C ARG A 33 -33.46 5.58 1.29
N ASP A 34 -33.02 5.40 0.06
CA ASP A 34 -31.71 5.79 -0.40
C ASP A 34 -31.76 7.06 -1.23
N ILE A 35 -30.60 7.66 -1.46
CA ILE A 35 -30.43 8.70 -2.46
C ILE A 35 -30.19 8.03 -3.81
N TYR A 36 -30.90 8.49 -4.83
CA TYR A 36 -30.73 8.08 -6.23
C TYR A 36 -30.41 9.28 -7.10
N LEU A 37 -29.44 9.10 -8.00
CA LEU A 37 -29.05 10.04 -9.04
C LEU A 37 -29.76 9.66 -10.34
N VAL A 38 -30.46 10.61 -10.93
CA VAL A 38 -31.29 10.42 -12.13
C VAL A 38 -30.81 11.35 -13.24
N LEU A 39 -30.52 10.80 -14.42
CA LEU A 39 -30.19 11.57 -15.62
C LEU A 39 -31.29 11.37 -16.66
N LEU A 40 -31.60 12.45 -17.39
CA LEU A 40 -32.64 12.49 -18.42
C LEU A 40 -32.03 12.73 -19.80
N GLU A 41 -32.84 12.53 -20.84
CA GLU A 41 -32.54 12.95 -22.20
C GLU A 41 -32.70 14.47 -22.38
N GLY A 42 -32.14 15.04 -23.45
CA GLY A 42 -32.10 16.48 -23.71
C GLY A 42 -30.82 17.18 -23.24
N GLU A 43 -30.51 18.32 -23.88
CA GLU A 43 -29.28 19.08 -23.61
C GLU A 43 -29.39 19.95 -22.35
N PRO A 44 -28.34 20.07 -21.53
CA PRO A 44 -28.29 21.01 -20.42
C PRO A 44 -27.95 22.43 -20.88
N VAL A 45 -28.11 23.42 -20.00
CA VAL A 45 -27.93 24.86 -20.30
C VAL A 45 -26.56 25.18 -20.94
N ALA A 46 -25.48 24.47 -20.62
CA ALA A 46 -24.15 24.71 -21.19
C ALA A 46 -23.99 24.25 -22.66
N PHE A 47 -24.85 23.37 -23.15
CA PHE A 47 -24.75 22.77 -24.50
C PHE A 47 -25.98 23.03 -25.38
N TYR A 48 -27.05 23.58 -24.83
CA TYR A 48 -28.25 23.98 -25.55
C TYR A 48 -27.96 25.12 -26.56
N GLN A 49 -28.03 24.80 -27.85
CA GLN A 49 -27.97 25.75 -28.96
C GLN A 49 -29.27 25.69 -29.76
N GLU A 50 -30.07 26.76 -29.75
CA GLU A 50 -31.16 26.91 -30.72
C GLU A 50 -30.59 27.27 -32.09
N ALA A 51 -30.74 26.34 -33.05
CA ALA A 51 -30.49 26.61 -34.44
C ALA A 51 -31.75 27.17 -35.12
N VAL A 52 -31.78 28.48 -35.37
CA VAL A 52 -32.30 29.11 -36.60
C VAL A 52 -31.87 30.59 -36.63
N LEU A 53 -31.24 30.99 -37.73
CA LEU A 53 -31.07 32.41 -38.09
C LEU A 53 -32.22 32.80 -39.03
N ASP A 54 -33.02 33.79 -38.66
CA ASP A 54 -33.91 34.47 -39.61
C ASP A 54 -33.22 35.69 -40.24
N LYS A 55 -33.66 36.06 -41.45
CA LYS A 55 -32.91 36.83 -42.43
C LYS A 55 -32.66 38.30 -42.07
N ASP A 56 -33.41 38.85 -41.10
CA ASP A 56 -33.32 40.25 -40.67
C ASP A 56 -32.37 40.48 -39.47
N GLY A 57 -31.58 39.47 -39.08
CA GLY A 57 -30.45 39.64 -38.16
C GLY A 57 -30.81 39.95 -36.70
N LYS A 58 -32.05 39.66 -36.29
CA LYS A 58 -32.53 39.79 -34.90
C LYS A 58 -33.21 38.51 -34.42
N GLY A 59 -32.41 37.48 -34.15
CA GLY A 59 -32.89 36.31 -33.42
C GLY A 59 -33.15 36.64 -31.93
N PRO A 60 -34.13 36.00 -31.28
CA PRO A 60 -34.25 36.06 -29.83
C PRO A 60 -33.09 35.28 -29.20
N PHE A 61 -32.45 35.84 -28.18
CA PHE A 61 -31.60 35.06 -27.28
C PHE A 61 -32.48 34.52 -26.14
N PRO A 62 -32.67 33.19 -25.99
CA PRO A 62 -33.22 32.65 -24.76
C PRO A 62 -32.25 32.97 -23.63
N ASN A 63 -32.71 33.67 -22.60
CA ASN A 63 -31.90 33.87 -21.40
C ASN A 63 -31.58 32.49 -20.81
N SER A 64 -30.31 32.18 -20.55
CA SER A 64 -29.86 30.85 -20.09
C SER A 64 -30.51 30.44 -18.76
N GLU A 65 -30.89 31.44 -17.96
CA GLU A 65 -31.73 31.33 -16.77
C GLU A 65 -33.15 30.80 -17.04
N ALA A 66 -33.76 31.17 -18.18
CA ALA A 66 -35.11 30.74 -18.55
C ALA A 66 -35.14 29.27 -19.00
N TYR A 67 -34.19 28.85 -19.84
CA TYR A 67 -34.03 27.43 -20.18
C TYR A 67 -33.62 26.62 -18.93
N GLY A 68 -32.73 27.18 -18.11
CA GLY A 68 -32.38 26.64 -16.80
C GLY A 68 -33.51 26.63 -15.77
N LYS A 69 -34.61 27.35 -15.99
CA LYS A 69 -35.85 27.18 -15.21
C LYS A 69 -36.69 26.05 -15.80
N HIS A 70 -36.90 26.06 -17.12
CA HIS A 70 -37.66 25.02 -17.82
C HIS A 70 -37.18 23.60 -17.49
N LEU A 71 -35.86 23.36 -17.41
CA LEU A 71 -35.32 22.05 -17.00
C LEU A 71 -35.68 21.67 -15.54
N VAL A 72 -35.74 22.63 -14.60
CA VAL A 72 -36.16 22.33 -13.22
C VAL A 72 -37.65 22.00 -13.17
N ASP A 73 -38.47 22.81 -13.85
CA ASP A 73 -39.92 22.60 -13.95
C ASP A 73 -40.22 21.24 -14.61
N PHE A 74 -39.41 20.81 -15.59
CA PHE A 74 -39.47 19.49 -16.22
C PHE A 74 -39.08 18.34 -15.27
N HIS A 75 -38.05 18.52 -14.42
CA HIS A 75 -37.70 17.52 -13.40
C HIS A 75 -38.83 17.27 -12.40
N ASP A 76 -39.55 18.33 -12.01
CA ASP A 76 -40.69 18.20 -11.11
C ASP A 76 -41.85 17.47 -11.79
N GLN A 77 -42.21 17.86 -13.02
CA GLN A 77 -43.25 17.16 -13.81
C GLN A 77 -42.91 15.68 -14.07
N PHE A 78 -41.64 15.36 -14.35
CA PHE A 78 -41.18 13.98 -14.53
C PHE A 78 -41.32 13.15 -13.24
N LEU A 79 -41.03 13.74 -12.07
CA LEU A 79 -41.22 13.08 -10.78
C LEU A 79 -42.71 12.93 -10.44
N GLU A 80 -43.51 13.98 -10.58
CA GLU A 80 -44.96 13.98 -10.30
C GLU A 80 -45.75 13.02 -11.22
N SER A 81 -45.28 12.76 -12.44
CA SER A 81 -45.89 11.77 -13.35
C SER A 81 -45.43 10.33 -13.12
N THR A 82 -44.37 10.11 -12.34
CA THR A 82 -43.74 8.78 -12.15
C THR A 82 -43.91 8.24 -10.72
N LEU A 83 -43.96 9.13 -9.72
CA LEU A 83 -44.00 8.82 -8.30
C LEU A 83 -45.15 9.54 -7.59
N ASP A 84 -45.70 8.89 -6.58
CA ASP A 84 -46.85 9.38 -5.83
C ASP A 84 -46.49 10.65 -5.01
N ALA A 85 -47.34 11.68 -5.03
CA ALA A 85 -47.02 12.97 -4.43
C ALA A 85 -46.72 12.86 -2.91
N GLY A 86 -45.54 13.35 -2.51
CA GLY A 86 -45.03 13.22 -1.13
C GLY A 86 -44.39 11.87 -0.79
N SER A 87 -44.34 10.91 -1.73
CA SER A 87 -43.69 9.61 -1.51
C SER A 87 -42.16 9.66 -1.63
N TYR A 88 -41.61 10.76 -2.14
CA TYR A 88 -40.20 11.01 -2.45
C TYR A 88 -39.80 12.43 -2.01
N HIS A 89 -38.50 12.75 -2.03
CA HIS A 89 -38.00 14.11 -1.82
C HIS A 89 -36.90 14.47 -2.83
N LYS A 90 -37.15 15.42 -3.75
CA LYS A 90 -36.11 15.92 -4.68
C LYS A 90 -35.09 16.76 -3.90
N LEU A 91 -33.83 16.34 -3.94
CA LEU A 91 -32.72 16.98 -3.22
C LEU A 91 -32.11 18.12 -4.04
N TYR A 92 -31.81 17.86 -5.31
CA TYR A 92 -31.13 18.79 -6.21
C TYR A 92 -31.63 18.64 -7.65
N SER A 93 -31.46 19.69 -8.47
CA SER A 93 -31.69 19.64 -9.92
C SER A 93 -30.42 20.10 -10.66
N PHE A 94 -29.80 19.16 -11.34
CA PHE A 94 -28.65 19.37 -12.20
C PHE A 94 -29.16 19.83 -13.57
N LYS A 95 -28.85 21.07 -13.93
CA LYS A 95 -29.41 21.75 -15.11
C LYS A 95 -28.37 22.43 -15.99
N HIS A 96 -27.17 22.61 -15.48
CA HIS A 96 -26.15 23.42 -16.13
C HIS A 96 -25.23 22.61 -17.03
N ILE A 97 -24.66 21.51 -16.53
CA ILE A 97 -23.67 20.67 -17.24
C ILE A 97 -24.19 19.26 -17.61
N VAL A 98 -25.30 18.83 -17.01
CA VAL A 98 -26.05 17.60 -17.31
C VAL A 98 -27.54 17.89 -17.04
N ASN A 99 -28.44 17.14 -17.67
CA ASN A 99 -29.88 17.19 -17.43
C ASN A 99 -30.27 16.07 -16.45
N GLY A 100 -30.79 16.39 -15.27
CA GLY A 100 -31.11 15.38 -14.24
C GLY A 100 -31.27 15.93 -12.82
N PHE A 101 -31.47 15.04 -11.86
CA PHE A 101 -31.74 15.40 -10.46
C PHE A 101 -31.24 14.34 -9.48
N ALA A 102 -31.19 14.69 -8.19
CA ALA A 102 -31.00 13.75 -7.10
C ALA A 102 -32.29 13.65 -6.28
N VAL A 103 -32.71 12.45 -5.89
CA VAL A 103 -33.96 12.19 -5.18
C VAL A 103 -33.76 11.20 -4.04
N HIS A 104 -34.37 11.45 -2.89
CA HIS A 104 -34.44 10.50 -1.77
C HIS A 104 -35.75 9.72 -1.84
N THR A 105 -35.67 8.40 -2.01
CA THR A 105 -36.79 7.54 -2.43
C THR A 105 -36.50 6.06 -2.11
N THR A 106 -37.51 5.19 -2.09
CA THR A 106 -37.31 3.74 -1.85
C THR A 106 -36.81 3.03 -3.11
N HIS A 107 -36.20 1.86 -2.95
CA HIS A 107 -35.73 1.08 -4.11
C HIS A 107 -36.86 0.75 -5.11
N ALA A 108 -38.05 0.40 -4.63
CA ALA A 108 -39.20 0.11 -5.50
C ALA A 108 -39.67 1.35 -6.29
N GLN A 109 -39.53 2.55 -5.71
CA GLN A 109 -39.78 3.82 -6.42
C GLN A 109 -38.70 4.10 -7.46
N ALA A 110 -37.42 3.86 -7.14
CA ALA A 110 -36.33 3.99 -8.11
C ALA A 110 -36.46 3.03 -9.31
N GLU A 111 -36.99 1.81 -9.12
CA GLU A 111 -37.31 0.91 -10.22
C GLU A 111 -38.51 1.39 -11.06
N LYS A 112 -39.51 2.09 -10.49
CA LYS A 112 -40.52 2.81 -11.30
C LYS A 112 -39.85 3.86 -12.21
N VAL A 113 -38.93 4.66 -11.65
CA VAL A 113 -38.21 5.71 -12.39
C VAL A 113 -37.36 5.13 -13.52
N LYS A 114 -36.77 3.93 -13.34
CA LYS A 114 -36.05 3.21 -14.41
C LYS A 114 -36.90 2.84 -15.62
N GLY A 115 -38.22 2.76 -15.48
CA GLY A 115 -39.15 2.46 -16.57
C GLY A 115 -39.72 3.69 -17.29
N ALA A 116 -39.37 4.91 -16.86
CA ALA A 116 -39.99 6.13 -17.39
C ALA A 116 -39.40 6.58 -18.74
N PRO A 117 -40.22 7.04 -19.71
CA PRO A 117 -39.74 7.61 -20.97
C PRO A 117 -38.88 8.87 -20.76
N GLY A 118 -37.86 9.07 -21.60
CA GLY A 118 -36.94 10.22 -21.47
C GLY A 118 -35.86 10.05 -20.40
N LEU A 119 -35.76 8.88 -19.76
CA LEU A 119 -34.71 8.53 -18.82
C LEU A 119 -33.42 8.09 -19.53
N LYS A 120 -32.28 8.57 -19.03
CA LYS A 120 -30.93 8.13 -19.44
C LYS A 120 -30.22 7.24 -18.40
N LEU A 121 -30.43 7.48 -17.10
CA LEU A 121 -29.81 6.70 -16.01
C LEU A 121 -30.59 6.84 -14.69
N VAL A 122 -30.68 5.76 -13.91
CA VAL A 122 -30.91 5.82 -12.44
C VAL A 122 -29.83 5.00 -11.74
N GLU A 123 -29.09 5.63 -10.83
CA GLU A 123 -28.08 4.96 -10.00
C GLU A 123 -28.30 5.29 -8.52
N LYS A 124 -28.11 4.30 -7.63
CA LYS A 124 -28.09 4.51 -6.17
C LYS A 124 -26.79 5.20 -5.78
N ASP A 125 -26.90 6.33 -5.08
CA ASP A 125 -25.76 7.00 -4.46
C ASP A 125 -25.10 6.09 -3.42
N ARG A 126 -23.78 6.07 -3.40
CA ARG A 126 -22.94 5.25 -2.52
C ARG A 126 -22.12 6.10 -1.54
N GLY A 127 -22.34 7.41 -1.54
CA GLY A 127 -21.59 8.39 -0.79
C GLY A 127 -20.21 8.68 -1.39
N ALA A 128 -19.61 9.79 -0.96
CA ALA A 128 -18.24 10.18 -1.32
C ALA A 128 -17.38 10.27 -0.05
N LYS A 129 -16.18 9.69 -0.09
CA LYS A 129 -15.12 9.90 0.90
C LYS A 129 -14.13 10.94 0.38
N LEU A 130 -13.44 11.64 1.28
CA LEU A 130 -12.22 12.36 0.91
C LEU A 130 -11.18 11.34 0.43
N MET A 131 -10.84 11.38 -0.86
CA MET A 131 -9.80 10.53 -1.43
C MET A 131 -8.43 11.15 -1.19
N THR A 132 -7.62 10.46 -0.40
CA THR A 132 -6.20 10.76 -0.08
C THR A 132 -5.28 9.70 -0.72
N SER A 133 -3.98 9.65 -0.38
CA SER A 133 -3.12 8.47 -0.64
C SER A 133 -3.59 7.19 0.06
N TYR A 134 -4.59 7.31 0.95
CA TYR A 134 -5.34 6.27 1.66
C TYR A 134 -4.60 5.55 2.80
N THR A 135 -3.28 5.41 2.76
CA THR A 135 -2.55 4.75 3.85
C THR A 135 -2.62 5.48 5.20
N PRO A 136 -2.70 6.83 5.30
CA PRO A 136 -2.97 7.50 6.58
C PRO A 136 -4.32 7.11 7.18
N GLU A 137 -5.37 7.02 6.36
CA GLU A 137 -6.74 6.69 6.77
C GLU A 137 -6.89 5.21 7.13
N PHE A 138 -6.25 4.31 6.35
CA PHE A 138 -6.17 2.89 6.65
C PHE A 138 -5.49 2.61 8.00
N LEU A 139 -4.52 3.45 8.39
CA LEU A 139 -3.83 3.41 9.69
C LEU A 139 -4.43 4.35 10.74
N GLY A 140 -5.59 4.97 10.48
CA GLY A 140 -6.32 5.82 11.43
C GLY A 140 -5.65 7.16 11.81
N LEU A 141 -4.62 7.60 11.08
CA LEU A 141 -3.82 8.77 11.42
C LEU A 141 -4.57 10.09 11.59
N PRO A 142 -5.70 10.39 10.91
CA PRO A 142 -6.47 11.59 11.23
C PRO A 142 -6.88 11.72 12.71
N ALA A 143 -7.05 10.59 13.43
CA ALA A 143 -7.29 10.60 14.88
C ALA A 143 -6.01 10.85 15.71
N VAL A 144 -4.83 10.49 15.19
CA VAL A 144 -3.52 10.80 15.78
C VAL A 144 -3.23 12.29 15.61
N TRP A 145 -3.29 12.79 14.38
CA TRP A 145 -3.09 14.20 14.04
C TRP A 145 -4.02 15.12 14.85
N THR A 146 -5.27 14.71 15.09
CA THR A 146 -6.22 15.47 15.92
C THR A 146 -5.72 15.67 17.36
N LYS A 147 -5.01 14.69 17.95
CA LYS A 147 -4.38 14.83 19.28
C LYS A 147 -3.20 15.81 19.26
N GLU A 148 -2.54 15.96 18.12
CA GLU A 148 -1.35 16.80 17.90
C GLU A 148 -1.69 18.24 17.48
N GLY A 149 -2.97 18.57 17.35
CA GLY A 149 -3.44 19.89 16.89
C GLY A 149 -3.70 19.99 15.38
N GLY A 150 -3.89 18.85 14.70
CA GLY A 150 -4.28 18.74 13.30
C GLY A 150 -3.15 18.32 12.35
N ASP A 151 -3.51 18.09 11.09
CA ASP A 151 -2.60 17.84 9.96
C ASP A 151 -1.48 18.90 9.86
N ARG A 152 -1.80 20.15 10.26
CA ARG A 152 -0.86 21.28 10.29
C ARG A 152 0.11 21.28 11.48
N ASN A 153 0.08 20.28 12.34
CA ASN A 153 1.03 20.13 13.44
C ASN A 153 1.65 18.72 13.54
N ALA A 154 1.07 17.70 12.89
CA ALA A 154 1.55 16.31 12.93
C ALA A 154 3.00 16.12 12.47
N GLY A 155 3.91 15.88 13.43
CA GLY A 155 5.36 15.76 13.25
C GLY A 155 6.15 17.08 13.30
N GLU A 156 5.50 18.23 13.50
CA GLU A 156 6.17 19.54 13.61
C GLU A 156 7.25 19.53 14.72
N GLY A 157 8.48 19.88 14.33
CA GLY A 157 9.66 19.90 15.21
C GLY A 157 10.53 18.64 15.17
N ILE A 158 10.10 17.56 14.50
CA ILE A 158 10.86 16.32 14.33
C ILE A 158 11.58 16.32 12.97
N VAL A 159 12.81 15.81 12.94
CA VAL A 159 13.63 15.67 11.73
C VAL A 159 13.76 14.20 11.34
N ILE A 160 13.29 13.85 10.15
CA ILE A 160 13.48 12.52 9.55
C ILE A 160 14.62 12.58 8.52
N GLY A 161 15.67 11.79 8.78
CA GLY A 161 16.75 11.48 7.86
C GLY A 161 16.39 10.35 6.91
N PHE A 162 16.82 10.46 5.66
CA PHE A 162 16.64 9.45 4.61
C PHE A 162 17.96 9.15 3.92
N VAL A 163 18.37 7.88 3.88
CA VAL A 163 19.56 7.44 3.13
C VAL A 163 19.10 6.66 1.91
N ASP A 164 19.14 7.29 0.73
CA ASP A 164 18.49 6.76 -0.48
C ASP A 164 19.13 7.35 -1.76
N SER A 165 18.35 7.49 -2.83
CA SER A 165 18.70 7.94 -4.19
C SER A 165 18.58 9.45 -4.41
N GLY A 166 18.18 10.20 -3.38
CA GLY A 166 18.03 11.67 -3.39
C GLY A 166 16.60 12.12 -3.14
N ILE A 167 16.32 13.40 -3.40
CA ILE A 167 14.96 13.98 -3.35
C ILE A 167 14.71 14.92 -4.54
N ASN A 168 13.45 15.01 -4.97
CA ASN A 168 12.96 15.93 -6.00
C ASN A 168 12.43 17.25 -5.37
N PRO A 169 13.24 18.31 -5.21
CA PRO A 169 12.92 19.43 -4.30
C PRO A 169 11.78 20.34 -4.78
N VAL A 170 11.38 20.23 -6.05
CA VAL A 170 10.32 21.06 -6.65
C VAL A 170 8.92 20.46 -6.53
N HIS A 171 8.79 19.23 -6.02
CA HIS A 171 7.47 18.60 -5.92
C HIS A 171 6.61 19.20 -4.78
N PRO A 172 5.30 19.42 -4.99
CA PRO A 172 4.39 19.94 -3.95
C PRO A 172 4.37 19.17 -2.62
N SER A 173 4.71 17.87 -2.63
CA SER A 173 4.94 17.05 -1.41
C SER A 173 6.01 17.63 -0.47
N PHE A 174 6.94 18.42 -1.00
CA PHE A 174 8.03 19.04 -0.25
C PHE A 174 8.05 20.57 -0.37
N ALA A 175 6.98 21.16 -0.89
CA ALA A 175 6.85 22.62 -0.96
C ALA A 175 6.82 23.24 0.45
N TYR A 176 7.41 24.42 0.58
CA TYR A 176 7.26 25.26 1.77
C TYR A 176 5.91 26.00 1.71
N ASP A 177 5.17 26.01 2.82
CA ASP A 177 3.96 26.81 2.98
C ASP A 177 4.27 28.13 3.72
N PRO A 178 4.27 29.29 3.03
CA PRO A 178 4.54 30.58 3.67
C PRO A 178 3.38 31.08 4.54
N MET A 179 2.19 30.47 4.48
CA MET A 179 1.03 30.81 5.30
C MET A 179 0.98 29.99 6.61
N ASN A 180 1.68 28.85 6.66
CA ASN A 180 1.84 28.03 7.85
C ASN A 180 3.34 27.75 8.08
N PRO A 181 4.18 28.78 8.34
CA PRO A 181 5.62 28.59 8.53
C PRO A 181 5.89 27.61 9.67
N PHE A 182 6.89 26.74 9.49
CA PHE A 182 7.35 25.80 10.51
C PHE A 182 7.97 26.52 11.71
N MET A 183 7.91 25.90 12.89
CA MET A 183 8.46 26.49 14.12
C MET A 183 9.98 26.38 14.11
N THR A 184 10.68 27.52 14.22
CA THR A 184 12.16 27.59 14.19
C THR A 184 12.81 27.26 15.53
N SER A 185 12.07 27.32 16.63
CA SER A 185 12.55 27.00 17.98
C SER A 185 12.85 25.52 18.20
N ASN A 186 12.16 24.63 17.48
CA ASN A 186 12.08 23.21 17.87
C ASN A 186 13.15 22.33 17.20
N THR A 187 13.97 22.87 16.30
CA THR A 187 15.05 22.13 15.60
C THR A 187 16.42 22.76 15.84
N SER A 188 16.64 23.48 16.95
CA SER A 188 17.89 24.19 17.24
C SER A 188 19.08 23.29 17.58
N TYR A 189 18.85 21.98 17.74
CA TYR A 189 19.89 20.95 17.85
C TYR A 189 20.37 20.45 16.47
N PHE A 190 19.58 20.65 15.42
CA PHE A 190 19.88 20.16 14.08
C PHE A 190 20.87 21.09 13.38
N SER A 191 21.91 20.53 12.76
CA SER A 191 23.05 21.27 12.20
C SER A 191 23.38 20.96 10.74
N GLY A 192 22.51 20.19 10.06
CA GLY A 192 22.75 19.76 8.68
C GLY A 192 22.76 20.86 7.63
N GLY A 193 23.51 20.60 6.55
CA GLY A 193 23.76 21.55 5.47
C GLY A 193 22.92 21.30 4.21
N CYS A 194 22.82 22.32 3.36
CA CYS A 194 22.24 22.20 2.02
C CYS A 194 23.33 22.26 0.95
N GLU A 195 23.60 21.13 0.29
CA GLU A 195 24.47 21.04 -0.88
C GLU A 195 23.66 21.31 -2.15
N TRP A 196 24.21 22.09 -3.07
CA TRP A 196 23.58 22.46 -4.34
C TRP A 196 24.35 21.89 -5.53
N GLY A 197 23.67 21.76 -6.67
CA GLY A 197 24.28 21.22 -7.90
C GLY A 197 23.29 21.15 -9.06
N PRO A 198 23.60 20.34 -10.10
CA PRO A 198 22.69 20.13 -11.22
C PRO A 198 21.31 19.65 -10.73
N LEU A 199 20.24 20.25 -11.25
CA LEU A 199 18.84 20.01 -10.86
C LEU A 199 18.49 20.28 -9.37
N PHE A 200 19.43 20.79 -8.56
CA PHE A 200 19.24 21.07 -7.14
C PHE A 200 19.79 22.48 -6.78
N PRO A 201 19.02 23.56 -7.04
CA PRO A 201 19.44 24.91 -6.68
C PRO A 201 19.55 25.10 -5.17
N GLU A 202 20.32 26.10 -4.72
CA GLU A 202 20.53 26.46 -3.31
C GLU A 202 19.21 26.66 -2.53
N THR A 203 18.16 27.16 -3.20
CA THR A 203 16.81 27.35 -2.64
C THR A 203 16.01 26.05 -2.42
N SER A 204 16.60 24.87 -2.67
CA SER A 204 15.93 23.57 -2.53
C SER A 204 15.65 23.19 -1.07
N CYS A 205 16.54 23.55 -0.14
CA CYS A 205 16.26 23.44 1.29
C CYS A 205 15.36 24.60 1.73
N ASN A 206 14.08 24.45 1.42
CA ASN A 206 13.05 25.47 1.55
C ASN A 206 12.42 25.57 2.96
N GLY A 207 12.86 24.74 3.91
CA GLY A 207 12.31 24.65 5.27
C GLY A 207 11.41 23.43 5.50
N LYS A 208 10.80 22.85 4.45
CA LYS A 208 10.24 21.49 4.50
C LYS A 208 11.36 20.47 4.33
N ILE A 209 12.22 20.68 3.33
CA ILE A 209 13.57 20.13 3.27
C ILE A 209 14.48 21.09 4.05
N ILE A 210 15.25 20.57 5.03
CA ILE A 210 16.16 21.38 5.88
C ILE A 210 17.63 21.00 5.74
N SER A 211 17.93 19.80 5.27
CA SER A 211 19.28 19.34 4.90
C SER A 211 19.19 18.49 3.64
N ALA A 212 20.19 18.59 2.79
CA ALA A 212 20.30 17.82 1.56
C ALA A 212 21.78 17.65 1.20
N ARG A 213 22.25 16.42 1.15
CA ARG A 213 23.66 16.06 0.88
C ARG A 213 23.78 14.90 -0.09
N PHE A 214 24.93 14.74 -0.73
CA PHE A 214 25.22 13.59 -1.59
C PHE A 214 26.63 13.00 -1.41
N PHE A 215 26.68 11.68 -1.30
CA PHE A 215 27.86 10.86 -1.08
C PHE A 215 28.13 10.08 -2.35
N VAL A 216 29.34 10.14 -2.90
CA VAL A 216 29.65 9.62 -4.25
C VAL A 216 31.08 9.09 -4.37
N SER A 217 31.76 8.94 -3.24
CA SER A 217 33.19 8.58 -3.17
C SER A 217 33.40 7.09 -3.43
N GLY A 218 32.51 6.24 -2.91
CA GLY A 218 32.48 4.82 -3.24
C GLY A 218 32.00 4.59 -4.68
N ALA A 219 30.92 5.27 -5.09
CA ALA A 219 30.34 5.16 -6.42
C ALA A 219 31.36 5.46 -7.53
N ARG A 220 32.14 6.55 -7.40
CA ARG A 220 33.25 6.90 -8.32
C ARG A 220 34.43 5.93 -8.30
N ALA A 221 34.64 5.21 -7.20
CA ALA A 221 35.69 4.19 -7.09
C ALA A 221 35.24 2.84 -7.67
N ALA A 222 33.93 2.54 -7.63
CA ALA A 222 33.34 1.30 -8.11
C ALA A 222 33.01 1.33 -9.61
N ALA A 223 32.54 2.46 -10.15
CA ALA A 223 32.06 2.57 -11.52
C ALA A 223 32.40 3.92 -12.19
N ALA A 224 32.46 3.91 -13.52
CA ALA A 224 32.44 5.13 -14.32
C ALA A 224 30.99 5.63 -14.43
N LEU A 225 30.67 6.67 -13.66
CA LEU A 225 29.33 7.26 -13.60
C LEU A 225 28.98 8.04 -14.89
N ASP A 226 27.74 7.94 -15.35
CA ASP A 226 27.19 8.67 -16.49
C ASP A 226 26.54 9.98 -16.01
N PRO A 227 27.10 11.16 -16.34
CA PRO A 227 26.58 12.45 -15.85
C PRO A 227 25.17 12.81 -16.35
N SER A 228 24.59 12.06 -17.29
CA SER A 228 23.20 12.24 -17.74
C SER A 228 22.17 11.64 -16.78
N VAL A 229 22.57 10.70 -15.92
CA VAL A 229 21.69 9.98 -14.98
C VAL A 229 22.21 9.96 -13.55
N ASP A 230 23.54 9.85 -13.34
CA ASP A 230 24.18 9.86 -12.03
C ASP A 230 24.38 11.31 -11.53
N ILE A 231 23.27 12.03 -11.37
CA ILE A 231 23.25 13.46 -11.08
C ILE A 231 24.03 13.77 -9.78
N LEU A 232 25.11 14.55 -9.92
CA LEU A 232 26.03 14.93 -8.85
C LEU A 232 25.49 16.12 -8.02
N SER A 233 24.36 15.86 -7.37
CA SER A 233 23.70 16.71 -6.38
C SER A 233 22.74 15.84 -5.55
N PRO A 234 22.08 16.36 -4.49
CA PRO A 234 21.05 15.64 -3.76
C PRO A 234 19.77 15.32 -4.58
N TYR A 235 19.69 15.75 -5.84
CA TYR A 235 18.55 15.49 -6.73
C TYR A 235 18.36 14.00 -7.03
N ASP A 236 17.12 13.51 -6.94
CA ASP A 236 16.75 12.14 -7.27
C ASP A 236 16.51 11.94 -8.77
N ALA A 237 17.33 11.12 -9.42
CA ALA A 237 17.12 10.70 -10.81
C ALA A 237 16.31 9.38 -10.94
N VAL A 238 16.21 8.60 -9.87
CA VAL A 238 15.55 7.29 -9.82
C VAL A 238 14.05 7.44 -9.56
N GLY A 239 13.70 8.26 -8.55
CA GLY A 239 12.35 8.45 -8.01
C GLY A 239 12.10 7.72 -6.68
N HIS A 240 13.01 6.87 -6.21
CA HIS A 240 12.79 6.02 -5.04
C HIS A 240 12.90 6.80 -3.71
N GLY A 241 13.95 7.61 -3.52
CA GLY A 241 14.14 8.40 -2.29
C GLY A 241 13.08 9.50 -2.13
N SER A 242 12.69 10.06 -3.28
CA SER A 242 11.51 10.90 -3.49
C SER A 242 10.23 10.24 -2.97
N HIS A 243 9.91 9.02 -3.45
CA HIS A 243 8.74 8.23 -3.02
C HIS A 243 8.76 7.93 -1.51
N VAL A 244 9.91 7.47 -1.00
CA VAL A 244 10.13 7.13 0.42
C VAL A 244 9.93 8.36 1.33
N ALA A 245 10.53 9.50 0.99
CA ALA A 245 10.40 10.73 1.76
C ALA A 245 8.95 11.26 1.77
N ALA A 246 8.23 11.11 0.65
CA ALA A 246 6.82 11.50 0.56
C ALA A 246 5.88 10.60 1.37
N ILE A 247 6.16 9.30 1.54
CA ILE A 247 5.37 8.41 2.40
C ILE A 247 5.55 8.76 3.89
N ALA A 248 6.77 9.05 4.33
CA ALA A 248 7.04 9.38 5.72
C ALA A 248 6.52 10.79 6.07
N ALA A 249 6.89 11.77 5.24
CA ALA A 249 6.77 13.19 5.56
C ALA A 249 6.29 14.05 4.39
N GLY A 250 5.64 13.51 3.35
CA GLY A 250 5.00 14.34 2.33
C GLY A 250 3.94 15.27 2.92
N ASN A 251 3.86 16.51 2.45
CA ASN A 251 2.84 17.50 2.85
C ASN A 251 1.41 16.92 2.72
N PHE A 252 0.51 17.34 3.61
CA PHE A 252 -0.88 16.89 3.58
C PHE A 252 -1.65 17.45 2.37
N GLY A 253 -2.51 16.61 1.78
CA GLY A 253 -3.54 17.05 0.84
C GLY A 253 -3.10 17.24 -0.62
N VAL A 254 -1.91 16.79 -1.03
CA VAL A 254 -1.33 17.05 -2.36
C VAL A 254 -2.02 16.21 -3.45
N PRO A 255 -2.61 16.79 -4.51
CA PRO A 255 -3.36 16.02 -5.51
C PRO A 255 -2.48 15.05 -6.31
N VAL A 256 -2.79 13.76 -6.24
CA VAL A 256 -2.18 12.68 -7.04
C VAL A 256 -2.82 12.69 -8.42
N VAL A 257 -2.08 13.13 -9.43
CA VAL A 257 -2.53 13.14 -10.84
C VAL A 257 -1.48 12.45 -11.71
N VAL A 258 -1.90 11.41 -12.44
CA VAL A 258 -1.04 10.58 -13.31
C VAL A 258 -1.83 10.23 -14.58
N ASP A 259 -1.20 10.40 -15.75
CA ASP A 259 -1.87 10.31 -17.07
C ASP A 259 -3.21 11.09 -17.14
N GLY A 260 -3.26 12.26 -16.48
CA GLY A 260 -4.42 13.15 -16.42
C GLY A 260 -5.59 12.66 -15.54
N PHE A 261 -5.45 11.53 -14.85
CA PHE A 261 -6.45 11.01 -13.91
C PHE A 261 -6.08 11.33 -12.46
N PHE A 262 -7.09 11.69 -11.66
CA PHE A 262 -6.93 12.03 -10.24
C PHE A 262 -7.19 10.82 -9.34
N TYR A 263 -6.17 10.36 -8.61
CA TYR A 263 -6.24 9.17 -7.75
C TYR A 263 -6.47 9.47 -6.26
N GLY A 264 -6.59 10.76 -5.90
CA GLY A 264 -6.75 11.22 -4.51
C GLY A 264 -5.73 12.30 -4.14
N ARG A 265 -5.52 12.51 -2.83
CA ARG A 265 -4.63 13.53 -2.26
C ARG A 265 -3.58 12.92 -1.32
N ALA A 266 -2.33 12.83 -1.77
CA ALA A 266 -1.24 12.33 -0.96
C ALA A 266 -1.04 13.12 0.34
N SER A 267 -0.68 12.37 1.38
CA SER A 267 -0.06 12.85 2.61
C SER A 267 0.96 11.82 3.04
N GLY A 268 2.07 12.27 3.61
CA GLY A 268 2.90 11.43 4.45
C GLY A 268 2.22 11.14 5.78
N MET A 269 2.78 10.21 6.57
CA MET A 269 2.26 9.90 7.90
C MET A 269 2.48 11.06 8.88
N ALA A 270 3.60 11.76 8.79
CA ALA A 270 3.94 12.95 9.57
C ALA A 270 4.10 14.17 8.65
N PRO A 271 2.98 14.76 8.15
CA PRO A 271 3.02 15.77 7.08
C PRO A 271 3.76 17.07 7.44
N ARG A 272 4.06 17.32 8.72
CA ARG A 272 4.80 18.50 9.19
C ARG A 272 6.19 18.19 9.77
N ALA A 273 6.61 16.92 9.77
CA ALA A 273 8.00 16.56 10.01
C ALA A 273 8.93 17.18 8.94
N ARG A 274 10.16 17.51 9.35
CA ARG A 274 11.21 18.05 8.48
C ARG A 274 11.96 16.91 7.78
N ILE A 275 12.45 17.19 6.57
CA ILE A 275 13.19 16.21 5.76
C ILE A 275 14.68 16.59 5.71
N ALA A 276 15.53 15.62 6.02
CA ALA A 276 16.97 15.66 5.77
C ALA A 276 17.35 14.52 4.82
N MET A 277 17.82 14.84 3.60
CA MET A 277 18.10 13.84 2.56
C MET A 277 19.61 13.61 2.39
N TYR A 278 20.03 12.35 2.42
CA TYR A 278 21.42 11.92 2.29
C TYR A 278 21.52 10.92 1.13
N LYS A 279 21.80 11.43 -0.07
CA LYS A 279 21.88 10.62 -1.28
C LYS A 279 23.14 9.75 -1.28
N ALA A 280 22.97 8.43 -1.29
CA ALA A 280 24.04 7.44 -1.32
C ALA A 280 23.93 6.44 -2.50
N ILE A 281 22.81 6.43 -3.21
CA ILE A 281 22.53 5.51 -4.32
C ILE A 281 22.41 6.30 -5.65
N TYR A 282 22.97 5.75 -6.72
CA TYR A 282 22.89 6.30 -8.08
C TYR A 282 22.37 5.24 -9.05
N PRO A 283 21.75 5.61 -10.19
CA PRO A 283 21.30 4.67 -11.21
C PRO A 283 22.36 3.64 -11.65
N THR A 284 23.63 4.06 -11.78
CA THR A 284 24.72 3.15 -12.18
C THR A 284 25.19 2.24 -11.04
N VAL A 285 25.23 2.73 -9.80
CA VAL A 285 25.75 1.99 -8.63
C VAL A 285 25.29 2.60 -7.30
N GLY A 286 25.03 1.74 -6.31
CA GLY A 286 25.02 2.09 -4.89
C GLY A 286 26.18 1.40 -4.18
N THR A 287 26.81 2.06 -3.19
CA THR A 287 27.89 1.42 -2.41
C THR A 287 27.63 1.50 -0.92
N LEU A 288 28.03 0.45 -0.19
CA LEU A 288 27.94 0.44 1.26
C LEU A 288 28.80 1.57 1.88
N ALA A 289 29.91 1.97 1.25
CA ALA A 289 30.75 3.06 1.76
C ALA A 289 30.02 4.42 1.74
N ASP A 290 29.31 4.74 0.65
CA ASP A 290 28.52 5.98 0.57
C ASP A 290 27.29 5.93 1.50
N VAL A 291 26.66 4.75 1.66
CA VAL A 291 25.55 4.54 2.60
C VAL A 291 26.00 4.72 4.06
N LEU A 292 27.15 4.17 4.45
CA LEU A 292 27.69 4.34 5.80
C LEU A 292 28.08 5.79 6.10
N ALA A 293 28.67 6.50 5.13
CA ALA A 293 28.99 7.92 5.26
C ALA A 293 27.72 8.79 5.37
N ALA A 294 26.66 8.43 4.65
CA ALA A 294 25.34 9.07 4.76
C ALA A 294 24.68 8.84 6.13
N ILE A 295 24.81 7.62 6.70
CA ILE A 295 24.31 7.30 8.05
C ILE A 295 25.08 8.12 9.11
N ASP A 296 26.41 8.14 9.05
CA ASP A 296 27.26 8.89 10.00
C ASP A 296 26.96 10.39 9.96
N GLN A 297 26.89 10.98 8.75
CA GLN A 297 26.54 12.40 8.60
C GLN A 297 25.10 12.70 9.06
N ALA A 298 24.14 11.79 8.91
CA ALA A 298 22.78 11.98 9.42
C ALA A 298 22.71 12.01 10.95
N VAL A 299 23.50 11.15 11.62
CA VAL A 299 23.65 11.16 13.08
C VAL A 299 24.37 12.43 13.55
N LEU A 300 25.42 12.86 12.84
CA LEU A 300 26.18 14.09 13.12
C LEU A 300 25.36 15.37 12.91
N ASP A 301 24.57 15.44 11.83
CA ASP A 301 23.64 16.55 11.54
C ASP A 301 22.50 16.60 12.58
N GLY A 302 22.18 15.48 13.24
CA GLY A 302 21.30 15.39 14.40
C GLY A 302 19.83 15.04 14.08
N VAL A 303 19.57 14.06 13.20
CA VAL A 303 18.20 13.60 12.91
C VAL A 303 17.59 12.80 14.08
N ASP A 304 16.29 12.93 14.35
CA ASP A 304 15.59 12.10 15.35
C ASP A 304 15.40 10.65 14.88
N ILE A 305 15.14 10.49 13.59
CA ILE A 305 14.72 9.25 12.95
C ILE A 305 15.52 9.06 11.65
N LEU A 306 15.96 7.83 11.40
CA LEU A 306 16.72 7.42 10.23
C LEU A 306 15.94 6.36 9.45
N THR A 307 15.61 6.67 8.19
CA THR A 307 14.88 5.80 7.28
C THR A 307 15.84 5.13 6.31
N LEU A 308 15.95 3.80 6.42
CA LEU A 308 16.84 2.96 5.61
C LEU A 308 16.00 2.04 4.72
N SER A 309 15.57 2.57 3.58
CA SER A 309 14.98 1.77 2.49
C SER A 309 16.04 1.07 1.63
N VAL A 310 17.25 0.92 2.18
CA VAL A 310 18.47 0.35 1.61
C VAL A 310 19.19 -0.50 2.67
N GLY A 311 19.99 -1.47 2.23
CA GLY A 311 20.77 -2.35 3.11
C GLY A 311 21.64 -3.30 2.30
N PRO A 312 22.44 -4.16 2.94
CA PRO A 312 23.22 -5.19 2.23
C PRO A 312 22.32 -6.34 1.74
N ASP A 313 22.47 -6.76 0.48
CA ASP A 313 21.69 -7.86 -0.12
C ASP A 313 21.97 -9.25 0.48
N ALA A 314 23.07 -9.39 1.24
CA ALA A 314 23.53 -10.64 1.84
C ALA A 314 24.32 -10.42 3.14
N PRO A 315 24.37 -11.41 4.05
CA PRO A 315 25.29 -11.41 5.19
C PRO A 315 26.78 -11.46 4.76
N PRO A 316 27.71 -10.90 5.55
CA PRO A 316 29.15 -10.94 5.27
C PRO A 316 29.73 -12.36 5.32
N GLU A 317 30.83 -12.61 4.61
CA GLU A 317 31.49 -13.93 4.52
C GLU A 317 32.23 -14.32 5.81
N ASP A 318 33.14 -13.47 6.30
CA ASP A 318 34.09 -13.81 7.39
C ASP A 318 33.67 -13.35 8.81
N THR A 319 32.49 -12.74 8.95
CA THR A 319 32.08 -12.03 10.19
C THR A 319 30.66 -12.41 10.61
N VAL A 320 30.38 -12.37 11.92
CA VAL A 320 29.02 -12.46 12.47
C VAL A 320 28.16 -11.33 11.88
N THR A 321 26.98 -11.64 11.37
CA THR A 321 26.15 -10.69 10.61
C THR A 321 25.85 -9.40 11.40
N LEU A 322 25.55 -9.54 12.70
CA LEU A 322 25.31 -8.46 13.66
C LEU A 322 26.56 -7.63 14.05
N LEU A 323 27.76 -8.05 13.62
CA LEU A 323 29.02 -7.31 13.77
C LEU A 323 29.53 -6.77 12.43
N SER A 324 28.69 -6.80 11.38
CA SER A 324 28.98 -6.13 10.11
C SER A 324 29.03 -4.61 10.27
N ALA A 325 29.78 -3.90 9.43
CA ALA A 325 29.93 -2.44 9.53
C ALA A 325 28.59 -1.69 9.47
N PHE A 326 27.62 -2.18 8.69
CA PHE A 326 26.26 -1.64 8.64
C PHE A 326 25.57 -1.73 10.00
N GLU A 327 25.63 -2.89 10.65
CA GLU A 327 24.94 -3.10 11.93
C GLU A 327 25.64 -2.41 13.11
N ILE A 328 26.95 -2.19 13.03
CA ILE A 328 27.68 -1.32 13.99
C ILE A 328 27.30 0.17 13.81
N PHE A 329 27.07 0.64 12.58
CA PHE A 329 26.62 2.02 12.34
C PHE A 329 25.17 2.24 12.78
N THR A 330 24.26 1.29 12.53
CA THR A 330 22.88 1.37 13.06
C THR A 330 22.83 1.29 14.59
N LEU A 331 23.73 0.52 15.22
CA LEU A 331 23.89 0.49 16.68
C LEU A 331 24.38 1.84 17.22
N SER A 332 25.31 2.47 16.51
CA SER A 332 25.87 3.77 16.87
C SER A 332 24.84 4.90 16.72
N ALA A 333 23.98 4.84 15.69
CA ALA A 333 22.83 5.72 15.54
C ALA A 333 21.83 5.56 16.70
N HIS A 334 21.46 4.31 17.07
CA HIS A 334 20.62 4.06 18.25
C HIS A 334 21.28 4.59 19.54
N LYS A 335 22.61 4.43 19.69
CA LYS A 335 23.37 4.95 20.84
C LYS A 335 23.31 6.47 20.95
N ALA A 336 23.31 7.18 19.82
CA ALA A 336 23.11 8.63 19.75
C ALA A 336 21.66 9.06 20.02
N GLY A 337 20.72 8.11 20.15
CA GLY A 337 19.30 8.37 20.41
C GLY A 337 18.43 8.41 19.16
N VAL A 338 18.99 8.10 17.98
CA VAL A 338 18.28 8.11 16.69
C VAL A 338 17.47 6.83 16.51
N PHE A 339 16.21 6.95 16.13
CA PHE A 339 15.36 5.79 15.84
C PHE A 339 15.56 5.30 14.40
N VAL A 340 16.01 4.05 14.24
CA VAL A 340 16.31 3.46 12.92
C VAL A 340 15.17 2.55 12.46
N ALA A 341 14.56 2.86 11.32
CA ALA A 341 13.64 1.97 10.61
C ALA A 341 14.28 1.47 9.30
N GLN A 342 14.19 0.17 9.03
CA GLN A 342 14.84 -0.47 7.90
C GLN A 342 13.90 -1.42 7.14
N ALA A 343 14.06 -1.47 5.81
CA ALA A 343 13.36 -2.40 4.93
C ALA A 343 13.93 -3.83 5.06
N VAL A 344 13.09 -4.82 5.41
CA VAL A 344 13.57 -6.21 5.64
C VAL A 344 13.94 -7.00 4.39
N GLY A 345 13.68 -6.45 3.20
CA GLY A 345 14.00 -7.08 1.91
C GLY A 345 12.78 -7.58 1.14
N ASN A 346 12.99 -7.75 -0.17
CA ASN A 346 11.96 -8.11 -1.14
C ASN A 346 12.16 -9.55 -1.72
N GLN A 347 12.78 -10.46 -0.98
CA GLN A 347 13.12 -11.82 -1.42
C GLN A 347 12.15 -12.92 -0.92
N GLY A 348 10.98 -12.54 -0.40
CA GLY A 348 9.92 -13.47 0.03
C GLY A 348 9.26 -14.27 -1.11
N PRO A 349 8.41 -15.27 -0.80
CA PRO A 349 7.84 -15.55 0.53
C PRO A 349 8.55 -16.67 1.30
N GLY A 350 9.73 -17.13 0.84
CA GLY A 350 10.49 -18.20 1.51
C GLY A 350 11.12 -17.76 2.85
N PRO A 351 11.33 -18.69 3.81
CA PRO A 351 11.96 -18.38 5.10
C PRO A 351 13.45 -18.02 4.96
N TYR A 352 14.00 -17.38 6.00
CA TYR A 352 15.40 -16.92 6.05
C TYR A 352 15.78 -15.97 4.90
N THR A 353 14.88 -15.06 4.53
CA THR A 353 15.06 -14.09 3.44
C THR A 353 15.19 -12.65 3.93
N VAL A 354 15.10 -12.40 5.24
CA VAL A 354 15.36 -11.08 5.85
C VAL A 354 16.81 -10.62 5.62
N VAL A 355 16.96 -9.31 5.44
CA VAL A 355 18.25 -8.59 5.41
C VAL A 355 18.34 -7.44 6.43
N THR A 356 17.47 -7.47 7.45
CA THR A 356 17.54 -6.62 8.65
C THR A 356 17.67 -7.54 9.85
N TYR A 357 18.84 -7.51 10.50
CA TYR A 357 19.20 -8.48 11.53
C TYR A 357 19.14 -7.82 12.92
N SER A 358 19.64 -6.59 13.04
CA SER A 358 19.83 -5.91 14.32
C SER A 358 18.59 -5.74 15.21
N PRO A 359 18.66 -6.09 16.52
CA PRO A 359 17.59 -5.85 17.49
C PRO A 359 17.49 -4.37 17.96
N TRP A 360 18.37 -3.49 17.46
CA TRP A 360 18.36 -2.04 17.65
C TRP A 360 17.82 -1.26 16.44
N ALA A 361 17.47 -1.95 15.34
CA ALA A 361 16.81 -1.37 14.17
C ALA A 361 15.44 -2.04 13.96
N VAL A 362 14.41 -1.26 13.64
CA VAL A 362 13.06 -1.78 13.39
C VAL A 362 12.93 -2.21 11.94
N GLY A 363 12.96 -3.53 11.72
CA GLY A 363 12.76 -4.17 10.43
C GLY A 363 11.28 -4.22 10.07
N VAL A 364 10.93 -3.52 9.00
CA VAL A 364 9.54 -3.33 8.55
C VAL A 364 9.19 -4.26 7.37
N ALA A 365 8.20 -5.11 7.56
CA ALA A 365 7.60 -5.95 6.53
C ALA A 365 6.45 -5.23 5.79
N ALA A 366 6.19 -5.64 4.55
CA ALA A 366 5.17 -5.04 3.69
C ALA A 366 3.86 -5.84 3.65
N CYS A 367 2.73 -5.12 3.69
CA CYS A 367 1.41 -5.64 3.36
C CYS A 367 0.67 -4.82 2.30
N GLY A 368 -0.38 -5.41 1.75
CA GLY A 368 -1.44 -4.67 1.07
C GLY A 368 -2.34 -3.89 2.03
N THR A 369 -3.02 -2.88 1.49
CA THR A 369 -4.24 -2.29 2.08
C THR A 369 -5.47 -2.98 1.49
N ASP A 370 -6.68 -2.57 1.87
CA ASP A 370 -7.92 -3.09 1.24
C ASP A 370 -8.23 -2.43 -0.13
N ARG A 371 -7.38 -1.49 -0.56
CA ARG A 371 -7.45 -0.82 -1.85
C ARG A 371 -6.98 -1.74 -2.98
N THR A 372 -7.83 -1.94 -3.98
CA THR A 372 -7.49 -2.61 -5.24
C THR A 372 -7.95 -1.81 -6.46
N TYR A 373 -7.36 -2.08 -7.62
CA TYR A 373 -7.69 -1.47 -8.91
C TYR A 373 -8.23 -2.54 -9.88
N PRO A 374 -9.55 -2.83 -9.85
CA PRO A 374 -10.14 -3.96 -10.57
C PRO A 374 -10.34 -3.67 -12.07
N GLY A 375 -9.35 -4.07 -12.90
CA GLY A 375 -9.52 -4.10 -14.35
C GLY A 375 -10.50 -5.19 -14.79
N THR A 376 -11.23 -4.97 -15.89
CA THR A 376 -12.11 -5.99 -16.50
C THR A 376 -12.04 -5.97 -18.03
N LEU A 377 -11.85 -7.13 -18.64
CA LEU A 377 -12.10 -7.38 -20.05
C LEU A 377 -13.53 -7.93 -20.21
N VAL A 378 -14.34 -7.32 -21.07
CA VAL A 378 -15.69 -7.78 -21.42
C VAL A 378 -15.66 -8.35 -22.84
N LEU A 379 -15.98 -9.63 -23.00
CA LEU A 379 -16.01 -10.29 -24.31
C LEU A 379 -17.41 -10.15 -24.96
N GLY A 380 -17.48 -10.33 -26.28
CA GLY A 380 -18.71 -10.13 -27.06
C GLY A 380 -19.85 -11.10 -26.74
N ASN A 381 -19.57 -12.21 -26.07
CA ASN A 381 -20.56 -13.11 -25.50
C ASN A 381 -21.09 -12.67 -24.11
N GLY A 382 -20.70 -11.48 -23.63
CA GLY A 382 -21.05 -10.94 -22.33
C GLY A 382 -20.18 -11.41 -21.15
N LEU A 383 -19.23 -12.33 -21.37
CA LEU A 383 -18.35 -12.83 -20.32
C LEU A 383 -17.40 -11.73 -19.84
N LYS A 384 -17.27 -11.58 -18.52
CA LYS A 384 -16.37 -10.63 -17.87
C LYS A 384 -15.20 -11.38 -17.24
N ILE A 385 -13.99 -10.94 -17.55
CA ILE A 385 -12.73 -11.53 -17.06
C ILE A 385 -11.96 -10.44 -16.32
N GLY A 386 -11.70 -10.66 -15.04
CA GLY A 386 -10.92 -9.73 -14.21
C GLY A 386 -9.43 -9.75 -14.57
N GLY A 387 -8.78 -8.61 -14.42
CA GLY A 387 -7.35 -8.45 -14.70
C GLY A 387 -6.75 -7.22 -14.04
N VAL A 388 -5.45 -7.00 -14.27
CA VAL A 388 -4.68 -5.93 -13.65
C VAL A 388 -4.33 -4.87 -14.70
N GLY A 389 -4.60 -3.60 -14.43
CA GLY A 389 -4.23 -2.51 -15.33
C GLY A 389 -4.87 -1.19 -14.91
N LEU A 390 -4.05 -0.15 -14.76
CA LEU A 390 -4.50 1.15 -14.26
C LEU A 390 -4.74 2.11 -15.45
N SER A 391 -5.68 1.73 -16.31
CA SER A 391 -5.97 2.44 -17.56
C SER A 391 -7.45 2.79 -17.70
N GLY A 392 -7.72 3.82 -18.51
CA GLY A 392 -9.10 4.18 -18.86
C GLY A 392 -9.75 3.12 -19.76
N PRO A 393 -11.10 3.07 -19.78
CA PRO A 393 -11.83 2.11 -20.60
C PRO A 393 -11.58 2.34 -22.10
N SER A 394 -11.83 1.30 -22.91
CA SER A 394 -11.94 1.48 -24.36
C SER A 394 -13.05 2.49 -24.70
N PHE A 395 -12.94 3.17 -25.86
CA PHE A 395 -13.83 4.24 -26.26
C PHE A 395 -15.33 3.86 -26.15
N GLY A 396 -16.18 4.83 -25.84
CA GLY A 396 -17.56 4.55 -25.43
C GLY A 396 -17.69 3.96 -24.02
N ASN A 397 -16.76 4.29 -23.12
CA ASN A 397 -16.77 3.93 -21.69
C ASN A 397 -16.88 2.41 -21.43
N GLY A 398 -16.27 1.58 -22.27
CA GLY A 398 -16.36 0.12 -22.19
C GLY A 398 -17.73 -0.48 -22.54
N LEU A 399 -18.70 0.34 -22.97
CA LEU A 399 -20.02 -0.10 -23.43
C LEU A 399 -20.01 -0.45 -24.93
N LEU A 400 -19.20 0.26 -25.72
CA LEU A 400 -18.94 -0.10 -27.11
C LEU A 400 -17.88 -1.20 -27.17
N GLN A 401 -18.11 -2.20 -28.02
CA GLN A 401 -17.18 -3.28 -28.28
C GLN A 401 -16.42 -3.08 -29.59
N TYR A 402 -15.20 -3.62 -29.63
CA TYR A 402 -14.24 -3.50 -30.71
C TYR A 402 -13.78 -4.88 -31.15
N LYS A 403 -13.37 -4.97 -32.42
CA LYS A 403 -12.80 -6.20 -33.01
C LYS A 403 -11.64 -6.68 -32.14
N LEU A 404 -11.73 -7.91 -31.66
CA LEU A 404 -10.68 -8.61 -30.93
C LEU A 404 -9.75 -9.30 -31.94
N VAL A 405 -8.44 -9.13 -31.79
CA VAL A 405 -7.43 -9.62 -32.74
C VAL A 405 -6.29 -10.27 -31.97
N LEU A 406 -5.92 -11.51 -32.28
CA LEU A 406 -4.68 -12.10 -31.78
C LEU A 406 -3.50 -11.57 -32.60
N ALA A 407 -2.45 -11.06 -31.94
CA ALA A 407 -1.29 -10.46 -32.63
C ALA A 407 -0.64 -11.41 -33.65
N LYS A 408 -0.65 -12.72 -33.35
CA LYS A 408 -0.20 -13.81 -34.25
C LYS A 408 -0.88 -13.79 -35.63
N ASP A 409 -2.19 -13.49 -35.68
CA ASP A 409 -2.98 -13.48 -36.91
C ASP A 409 -2.87 -12.15 -37.66
N ALA A 410 -2.52 -11.08 -36.94
CA ALA A 410 -2.18 -9.79 -37.50
C ALA A 410 -0.74 -9.71 -38.05
N ALA A 411 0.01 -10.82 -38.10
CA ALA A 411 1.38 -10.86 -38.60
C ALA A 411 1.48 -10.31 -40.04
N LYS A 412 2.32 -9.29 -40.24
CA LYS A 412 2.45 -8.60 -41.52
C LYS A 412 2.99 -9.54 -42.60
N VAL A 413 2.15 -9.91 -43.58
CA VAL A 413 2.53 -10.88 -44.62
C VAL A 413 3.66 -10.36 -45.50
N ASN A 414 3.58 -9.10 -45.94
CA ASN A 414 4.57 -8.48 -46.81
C ASN A 414 5.47 -7.50 -46.02
N GLY A 415 6.70 -7.93 -45.74
CA GLY A 415 7.69 -7.14 -45.01
C GLY A 415 9.00 -7.89 -44.77
N THR A 416 10.09 -7.16 -44.53
CA THR A 416 11.45 -7.67 -44.26
C THR A 416 11.76 -7.90 -42.78
N PHE A 417 10.86 -7.52 -41.87
CA PHE A 417 11.06 -7.63 -40.43
C PHE A 417 11.11 -9.11 -39.97
N PRO A 418 11.99 -9.52 -39.03
CA PRO A 418 12.12 -10.91 -38.61
C PRO A 418 10.84 -11.44 -37.94
N LYS A 419 10.26 -12.50 -38.52
CA LYS A 419 8.98 -13.09 -38.09
C LYS A 419 9.17 -14.26 -37.12
N THR A 420 9.77 -14.00 -35.97
CA THR A 420 9.74 -14.97 -34.86
C THR A 420 8.38 -14.92 -34.15
N PRO A 421 7.93 -16.00 -33.48
CA PRO A 421 6.73 -15.95 -32.65
C PRO A 421 6.81 -14.84 -31.59
N GLN A 422 7.97 -14.71 -30.93
CA GLN A 422 8.27 -13.65 -29.96
C GLN A 422 8.00 -12.25 -30.52
N ASN A 423 8.59 -11.91 -31.67
CA ASN A 423 8.49 -10.57 -32.29
C ASN A 423 7.06 -10.16 -32.66
N ILE A 424 6.16 -11.13 -32.86
CA ILE A 424 4.78 -10.92 -33.29
C ILE A 424 3.83 -10.99 -32.10
N GLU A 425 3.91 -12.06 -31.31
CA GLU A 425 2.96 -12.36 -30.23
C GLU A 425 3.13 -11.41 -29.04
N GLU A 426 4.33 -10.90 -28.76
CA GLU A 426 4.58 -9.99 -27.62
C GLU A 426 4.25 -8.52 -27.91
N CYS A 427 3.74 -8.18 -29.11
CA CYS A 427 3.37 -6.82 -29.53
C CYS A 427 4.46 -5.75 -29.37
N GLN A 428 5.75 -6.13 -29.41
CA GLN A 428 6.86 -5.22 -29.10
C GLN A 428 7.25 -4.30 -30.28
N TYR A 429 6.94 -4.69 -31.52
CA TYR A 429 7.44 -4.03 -32.73
C TYR A 429 6.30 -3.70 -33.71
N PRO A 430 6.07 -2.43 -34.08
CA PRO A 430 5.01 -2.06 -35.00
C PRO A 430 5.23 -2.58 -36.43
N GLU A 431 6.46 -2.89 -36.82
CA GLU A 431 6.81 -3.47 -38.13
C GLU A 431 6.31 -4.92 -38.30
N ALA A 432 6.10 -5.64 -37.20
CA ALA A 432 5.70 -7.05 -37.21
C ALA A 432 4.22 -7.26 -37.53
N LEU A 433 3.38 -6.24 -37.34
CA LEU A 433 1.92 -6.30 -37.44
C LEU A 433 1.40 -5.54 -38.67
N ASP A 434 0.27 -6.00 -39.24
CA ASP A 434 -0.41 -5.32 -40.34
C ASP A 434 -1.34 -4.20 -39.78
N PRO A 435 -1.08 -2.91 -40.07
CA PRO A 435 -1.89 -1.81 -39.57
C PRO A 435 -3.38 -1.93 -39.91
N ASN A 436 -3.71 -2.49 -41.07
CA ASN A 436 -5.10 -2.64 -41.53
C ASN A 436 -5.88 -3.66 -40.70
N VAL A 437 -5.18 -4.60 -40.05
CA VAL A 437 -5.78 -5.60 -39.18
C VAL A 437 -5.96 -5.04 -37.76
N VAL A 438 -4.97 -4.34 -37.21
CA VAL A 438 -4.96 -3.93 -35.79
C VAL A 438 -5.53 -2.55 -35.48
N GLN A 439 -5.59 -1.63 -36.45
CA GLN A 439 -6.14 -0.29 -36.24
C GLN A 439 -7.59 -0.37 -35.71
N GLY A 440 -7.89 0.41 -34.67
CA GLY A 440 -9.21 0.46 -34.02
C GLY A 440 -9.64 -0.85 -33.32
N SER A 441 -8.71 -1.80 -33.14
CA SER A 441 -8.98 -3.13 -32.58
C SER A 441 -8.46 -3.25 -31.15
N ILE A 442 -8.96 -4.23 -30.39
CA ILE A 442 -8.32 -4.66 -29.14
C ILE A 442 -7.41 -5.84 -29.48
N VAL A 443 -6.10 -5.69 -29.23
CA VAL A 443 -5.09 -6.67 -29.63
C VAL A 443 -4.67 -7.54 -28.44
N ILE A 444 -4.76 -8.85 -28.60
CA ILE A 444 -4.24 -9.84 -27.66
C ILE A 444 -2.74 -10.00 -27.91
N CYS A 445 -1.95 -9.68 -26.90
CA CYS A 445 -0.51 -9.82 -26.82
C CYS A 445 -0.18 -10.90 -25.78
N THR A 446 0.89 -11.66 -25.99
CA THR A 446 1.25 -12.84 -25.18
C THR A 446 2.46 -12.54 -24.32
N PHE A 447 2.46 -12.95 -23.04
CA PHE A 447 3.66 -12.97 -22.21
C PHE A 447 4.52 -14.18 -22.59
N SER A 448 5.74 -14.02 -23.09
CA SER A 448 6.59 -15.16 -23.49
C SER A 448 8.10 -14.95 -23.22
N ALA A 449 8.97 -15.46 -24.10
CA ALA A 449 10.42 -15.47 -23.94
C ALA A 449 11.03 -14.09 -23.71
N GLY A 450 10.49 -13.03 -24.32
CA GLY A 450 11.04 -11.68 -24.20
C GLY A 450 10.80 -11.10 -22.82
N PHE A 451 9.59 -11.26 -22.30
CA PHE A 451 9.27 -10.87 -20.94
C PHE A 451 10.07 -11.66 -19.90
N TYR A 452 10.23 -12.98 -20.09
CA TYR A 452 11.04 -13.81 -19.19
C TYR A 452 12.54 -13.46 -19.22
N SER A 453 13.06 -12.98 -20.36
CA SER A 453 14.47 -12.58 -20.54
C SER A 453 14.74 -11.08 -20.30
N GLY A 454 13.71 -10.29 -19.95
CA GLY A 454 13.82 -8.83 -19.81
C GLY A 454 14.05 -8.07 -21.13
N THR A 455 14.04 -8.75 -22.28
CA THR A 455 14.18 -8.12 -23.61
C THR A 455 12.87 -7.56 -24.15
N SER A 456 11.77 -7.74 -23.42
CA SER A 456 10.45 -7.22 -23.79
C SER A 456 9.71 -6.67 -22.58
N ASN A 457 8.98 -5.58 -22.79
CA ASN A 457 8.38 -4.79 -21.73
C ASN A 457 7.02 -4.20 -22.17
N LEU A 458 6.34 -3.58 -21.21
CA LEU A 458 4.99 -3.05 -21.41
C LEU A 458 4.98 -1.66 -22.08
N THR A 459 6.08 -0.89 -21.98
CA THR A 459 6.28 0.37 -22.72
C THR A 459 6.20 0.14 -24.22
N ALA A 460 6.89 -0.87 -24.75
CA ALA A 460 6.92 -1.19 -26.17
C ALA A 460 5.55 -1.64 -26.72
N ILE A 461 4.72 -2.31 -25.90
CA ILE A 461 3.31 -2.57 -26.26
C ILE A 461 2.52 -1.27 -26.36
N ILE A 462 2.67 -0.37 -25.38
CA ILE A 462 1.96 0.93 -25.36
C ILE A 462 2.40 1.82 -26.54
N GLU A 463 3.68 1.81 -26.90
CA GLU A 463 4.23 2.52 -28.07
C GLU A 463 3.72 1.92 -29.38
N THR A 464 3.79 0.59 -29.54
CA THR A 464 3.23 -0.13 -30.70
C THR A 464 1.73 0.14 -30.84
N ALA A 465 0.98 0.13 -29.74
CA ALA A 465 -0.45 0.43 -29.71
C ALA A 465 -0.77 1.89 -30.10
N LYS A 466 0.08 2.86 -29.70
CA LYS A 466 -0.02 4.27 -30.13
C LYS A 466 0.27 4.43 -31.62
N VAL A 467 1.38 3.85 -32.10
CA VAL A 467 1.83 3.93 -33.50
C VAL A 467 0.81 3.31 -34.46
N LEU A 468 0.31 2.10 -34.13
CA LEU A 468 -0.64 1.36 -34.95
C LEU A 468 -2.12 1.67 -34.61
N ARG A 469 -2.38 2.58 -33.67
CA ARG A 469 -3.70 3.05 -33.26
C ARG A 469 -4.66 1.92 -32.87
N PHE A 470 -4.21 1.05 -31.96
CA PHE A 470 -5.12 0.09 -31.31
C PHE A 470 -6.21 0.87 -30.55
N MET A 471 -7.39 0.26 -30.37
CA MET A 471 -8.36 0.74 -29.36
C MET A 471 -7.94 0.31 -27.95
N GLY A 472 -7.18 -0.77 -27.83
CA GLY A 472 -6.53 -1.19 -26.59
C GLY A 472 -5.73 -2.47 -26.75
N PHE A 473 -5.14 -2.96 -25.67
CA PHE A 473 -4.39 -4.22 -25.66
C PHE A 473 -4.77 -5.11 -24.47
N VAL A 474 -4.56 -6.41 -24.63
CA VAL A 474 -4.73 -7.43 -23.58
C VAL A 474 -3.45 -8.25 -23.53
N LEU A 475 -2.65 -8.12 -22.45
CA LEU A 475 -1.46 -8.96 -22.25
C LEU A 475 -1.85 -10.23 -21.49
N VAL A 476 -1.84 -11.39 -22.15
CA VAL A 476 -2.30 -12.67 -21.59
C VAL A 476 -1.15 -13.59 -21.21
N ALA A 477 -1.33 -14.35 -20.13
CA ALA A 477 -0.38 -15.37 -19.69
C ALA A 477 -0.31 -16.54 -20.68
N ASN A 478 0.90 -17.05 -20.93
CA ASN A 478 1.14 -18.16 -21.84
C ASN A 478 1.29 -19.47 -21.06
N PRO A 479 0.49 -20.52 -21.34
CA PRO A 479 0.62 -21.83 -20.67
C PRO A 479 2.01 -22.47 -20.73
N SER A 480 2.87 -22.11 -21.69
CA SER A 480 4.27 -22.57 -21.77
C SER A 480 5.22 -21.87 -20.79
N TYR A 481 4.82 -20.72 -20.22
CA TYR A 481 5.60 -19.96 -19.24
C TYR A 481 4.93 -19.90 -17.86
N GLY A 482 3.64 -20.27 -17.77
CA GLY A 482 2.86 -20.25 -16.55
C GLY A 482 2.18 -18.90 -16.29
N ASP A 483 1.67 -18.74 -15.07
CA ASP A 483 1.08 -17.48 -14.61
C ASP A 483 2.19 -16.45 -14.31
N PHE A 484 1.96 -15.17 -14.61
CA PHE A 484 2.91 -14.08 -14.33
C PHE A 484 2.40 -13.12 -13.25
N ILE A 485 3.30 -12.46 -12.53
CA ILE A 485 2.93 -11.44 -11.52
C ILE A 485 2.69 -10.11 -12.25
N ALA A 486 1.54 -9.49 -12.00
CA ALA A 486 1.15 -8.21 -12.57
C ALA A 486 0.81 -7.19 -11.48
N GLU A 487 1.43 -6.02 -11.52
CA GLU A 487 1.11 -4.88 -10.66
C GLU A 487 0.34 -3.81 -11.48
N PRO A 488 -0.57 -3.03 -10.87
CA PRO A 488 -1.35 -2.01 -11.58
C PRO A 488 -0.48 -0.79 -11.90
N ILE A 489 0.08 -0.77 -13.11
CA ILE A 489 0.87 0.34 -13.64
C ILE A 489 -0.04 1.26 -14.49
N PRO A 490 0.12 2.60 -14.43
CA PRO A 490 -0.62 3.55 -15.28
C PRO A 490 -0.37 3.32 -16.78
N PHE A 491 -1.41 3.31 -17.61
CA PHE A 491 -1.27 3.28 -19.06
C PHE A 491 -2.07 4.40 -19.76
N SER A 492 -1.39 5.11 -20.65
CA SER A 492 -1.97 6.13 -21.56
C SER A 492 -2.66 5.53 -22.80
N VAL A 493 -2.93 4.22 -22.81
CA VAL A 493 -3.74 3.47 -23.78
C VAL A 493 -4.60 2.47 -22.99
N PRO A 494 -5.89 2.24 -23.33
CA PRO A 494 -6.70 1.20 -22.69
C PRO A 494 -6.00 -0.17 -22.75
N GLY A 495 -5.72 -0.74 -21.58
CA GLY A 495 -4.79 -1.86 -21.44
C GLY A 495 -5.04 -2.66 -20.18
N ILE A 496 -5.06 -3.99 -20.32
CA ILE A 496 -5.29 -4.92 -19.21
C ILE A 496 -4.37 -6.14 -19.32
N MET A 497 -3.82 -6.56 -18.19
CA MET A 497 -3.02 -7.78 -18.03
C MET A 497 -3.89 -8.89 -17.44
N ILE A 498 -3.81 -10.09 -18.02
CA ILE A 498 -4.52 -11.29 -17.60
C ILE A 498 -3.47 -12.29 -17.11
N PRO A 499 -3.04 -12.19 -15.82
CA PRO A 499 -1.87 -12.88 -15.29
C PRO A 499 -2.02 -14.41 -15.17
N ARG A 500 -3.26 -14.93 -15.16
CA ARG A 500 -3.54 -16.36 -14.98
C ARG A 500 -3.80 -17.06 -16.32
N THR A 501 -3.06 -18.13 -16.57
CA THR A 501 -3.15 -19.00 -17.75
C THR A 501 -4.55 -19.57 -17.97
N ARG A 502 -5.28 -19.90 -16.89
CA ARG A 502 -6.68 -20.35 -16.98
C ARG A 502 -7.62 -19.29 -17.59
N ASP A 503 -7.40 -18.02 -17.25
CA ASP A 503 -8.25 -16.91 -17.67
C ASP A 503 -7.86 -16.50 -19.12
N ALA A 504 -6.56 -16.55 -19.43
CA ALA A 504 -6.03 -16.46 -20.79
C ALA A 504 -6.57 -17.55 -21.73
N GLN A 505 -6.71 -18.79 -21.24
CA GLN A 505 -7.27 -19.91 -22.01
C GLN A 505 -8.73 -19.66 -22.39
N VAL A 506 -9.53 -19.04 -21.51
CA VAL A 506 -10.92 -18.65 -21.81
C VAL A 506 -10.98 -17.59 -22.92
N ILE A 507 -10.08 -16.60 -22.90
CA ILE A 507 -9.96 -15.58 -23.96
C ILE A 507 -9.59 -16.24 -25.30
N SER A 508 -8.60 -17.15 -25.28
CA SER A 508 -8.14 -17.91 -26.45
C SER A 508 -9.26 -18.78 -27.05
N GLN A 509 -10.00 -19.51 -26.22
CA GLN A 509 -11.16 -20.30 -26.66
C GLN A 509 -12.26 -19.44 -27.27
N TYR A 510 -12.61 -18.31 -26.66
CA TYR A 510 -13.58 -17.37 -27.24
C TYR A 510 -13.10 -16.82 -28.59
N TYR A 511 -11.83 -16.40 -28.67
CA TYR A 511 -11.26 -15.82 -29.89
C TYR A 511 -11.30 -16.81 -31.07
N GLU A 512 -10.84 -18.06 -30.89
CA GLU A 512 -10.89 -19.06 -31.97
C GLU A 512 -12.34 -19.43 -32.35
N GLN A 513 -13.27 -19.52 -31.39
CA GLN A 513 -14.69 -19.77 -31.69
C GLN A 513 -15.34 -18.68 -32.55
N GLN A 514 -14.86 -17.44 -32.48
CA GLN A 514 -15.38 -16.32 -33.28
C GLN A 514 -14.54 -16.01 -34.53
N THR A 515 -13.44 -16.73 -34.77
CA THR A 515 -12.49 -16.42 -35.85
C THR A 515 -12.55 -17.49 -36.94
N LYS A 516 -12.85 -17.07 -38.18
CA LYS A 516 -12.88 -17.98 -39.33
C LYS A 516 -11.52 -17.99 -40.01
N ARG A 517 -10.99 -19.19 -40.23
CA ARG A 517 -9.72 -19.46 -40.91
C ARG A 517 -9.96 -20.18 -42.25
N ASP A 518 -9.02 -20.06 -43.19
CA ASP A 518 -8.99 -20.88 -44.40
C ASP A 518 -8.30 -22.25 -44.15
N ASP A 519 -8.24 -23.10 -45.18
CA ASP A 519 -7.58 -24.42 -45.13
C ASP A 519 -6.07 -24.36 -44.82
N LYS A 520 -5.47 -23.16 -44.81
CA LYS A 520 -4.06 -22.89 -44.48
C LYS A 520 -3.90 -22.25 -43.10
N GLY A 521 -5.00 -22.06 -42.36
CA GLY A 521 -5.03 -21.44 -41.04
C GLY A 521 -5.06 -19.91 -41.03
N MET A 522 -5.04 -19.25 -42.19
CA MET A 522 -5.07 -17.78 -42.27
C MET A 522 -6.45 -17.24 -41.94
N VAL A 523 -6.55 -16.17 -41.15
CA VAL A 523 -7.85 -15.57 -40.79
C VAL A 523 -8.49 -14.89 -41.99
N ILE A 524 -9.70 -15.31 -42.33
CA ILE A 524 -10.57 -14.72 -43.36
C ILE A 524 -11.69 -13.85 -42.77
N GLN A 525 -12.06 -14.06 -41.50
CA GLN A 525 -12.99 -13.19 -40.79
C GLN A 525 -12.69 -13.18 -39.28
N TYR A 526 -12.41 -11.98 -38.74
CA TYR A 526 -12.40 -11.70 -37.31
C TYR A 526 -13.83 -11.40 -36.85
N GLY A 527 -14.46 -12.32 -36.13
CA GLY A 527 -15.78 -12.12 -35.51
C GLY A 527 -15.72 -11.85 -34.00
N GLY A 528 -14.56 -12.01 -33.37
CA GLY A 528 -14.37 -11.76 -31.95
C GLY A 528 -14.53 -10.28 -31.62
N MET A 529 -15.23 -9.98 -30.53
CA MET A 529 -15.47 -8.62 -30.04
C MET A 529 -15.11 -8.53 -28.55
N ALA A 530 -14.63 -7.37 -28.11
CA ALA A 530 -14.31 -7.10 -26.71
C ALA A 530 -14.40 -5.61 -26.34
N ALA A 531 -14.40 -5.30 -25.05
CA ALA A 531 -14.25 -3.97 -24.47
C ALA A 531 -13.38 -4.04 -23.20
N ILE A 532 -12.61 -2.98 -22.93
CA ILE A 532 -11.84 -2.83 -21.69
C ILE A 532 -12.61 -1.86 -20.78
N GLY A 533 -12.86 -2.27 -19.54
CA GLY A 533 -13.51 -1.45 -18.51
C GLY A 533 -12.55 -0.45 -17.85
N GLU A 534 -13.10 0.45 -17.03
CA GLU A 534 -12.33 1.43 -16.27
C GLU A 534 -11.54 0.75 -15.14
N GLY A 535 -10.20 0.80 -15.21
CA GLY A 535 -9.29 0.20 -14.23
C GLY A 535 -8.72 1.19 -13.20
N ARG A 536 -8.93 2.51 -13.38
CA ARG A 536 -8.34 3.56 -12.51
C ARG A 536 -9.13 3.85 -11.25
N ILE A 537 -10.38 3.40 -11.17
CA ILE A 537 -11.26 3.57 -10.01
C ILE A 537 -10.89 2.55 -8.93
N ALA A 538 -10.56 3.05 -7.74
CA ALA A 538 -10.22 2.21 -6.60
C ALA A 538 -11.47 1.53 -5.97
N SER A 539 -11.33 0.25 -5.64
CA SER A 539 -12.21 -0.50 -4.74
C SER A 539 -11.56 -0.60 -3.35
N TYR A 540 -12.35 -0.60 -2.28
CA TYR A 540 -11.90 -0.66 -0.87
C TYR A 540 -12.65 -1.77 -0.12
N MET A 541 -12.53 -3.00 -0.62
CA MET A 541 -13.26 -4.18 -0.13
C MET A 541 -12.35 -5.41 0.06
N GLU A 542 -11.06 -5.28 -0.26
CA GLU A 542 -10.14 -6.41 -0.21
C GLU A 542 -9.81 -6.81 1.24
N ARG A 543 -9.37 -8.04 1.45
CA ARG A 543 -8.90 -8.50 2.76
C ARG A 543 -7.59 -7.79 3.11
N ALA A 544 -7.53 -7.08 4.22
CA ALA A 544 -6.33 -6.33 4.61
C ALA A 544 -6.12 -6.17 6.12
N PRO A 545 -4.87 -6.23 6.61
CA PRO A 545 -3.65 -6.41 5.83
C PRO A 545 -3.44 -7.87 5.44
N VAL A 546 -2.87 -8.08 4.25
CA VAL A 546 -2.29 -9.36 3.85
C VAL A 546 -0.82 -9.11 3.59
N VAL A 547 0.05 -9.90 4.23
CA VAL A 547 1.50 -9.76 4.08
C VAL A 547 1.90 -10.11 2.65
N SER A 548 2.55 -9.17 1.98
CA SER A 548 2.86 -9.25 0.56
C SER A 548 3.86 -10.36 0.26
N ARG A 549 3.71 -11.00 -0.91
CA ARG A 549 4.52 -12.14 -1.37
C ARG A 549 6.01 -11.83 -1.32
N PHE A 550 6.40 -10.69 -1.89
CA PHE A 550 7.80 -10.26 -1.99
C PHE A 550 8.41 -9.94 -0.62
N SER A 551 7.62 -9.57 0.40
CA SER A 551 8.17 -9.19 1.70
C SER A 551 8.95 -10.36 2.27
N SER A 552 10.22 -10.14 2.61
CA SER A 552 11.08 -11.15 3.21
C SER A 552 10.52 -11.72 4.52
N ARG A 553 11.04 -12.89 4.91
CA ARG A 553 10.62 -13.69 6.07
C ARG A 553 11.78 -14.07 6.96
N GLY A 554 11.52 -14.12 8.26
CA GLY A 554 12.40 -14.79 9.22
C GLY A 554 12.42 -16.32 9.04
N PRO A 555 13.03 -17.08 9.97
CA PRO A 555 13.78 -16.58 11.13
C PRO A 555 14.96 -15.67 10.76
N ASP A 556 15.38 -14.87 11.73
CA ASP A 556 16.64 -14.13 11.66
C ASP A 556 17.85 -15.11 11.75
N TYR A 557 19.04 -14.69 11.31
CA TYR A 557 20.21 -15.58 11.24
C TYR A 557 21.56 -14.88 11.43
N ILE A 558 22.52 -15.61 12.03
CA ILE A 558 23.80 -15.07 12.48
C ILE A 558 24.92 -15.09 11.42
N ASP A 559 24.83 -15.95 10.40
CA ASP A 559 25.88 -16.17 9.39
C ASP A 559 25.34 -16.56 8.00
N GLN A 560 26.23 -16.67 7.01
CA GLN A 560 25.87 -17.08 5.63
C GLN A 560 25.25 -18.47 5.51
N LYS A 561 25.45 -19.36 6.49
CA LYS A 561 24.83 -20.69 6.52
C LYS A 561 23.38 -20.64 7.01
N ARG A 562 22.89 -19.43 7.34
CA ARG A 562 21.56 -19.14 7.86
C ARG A 562 21.30 -19.85 9.19
N ASN A 563 22.35 -20.00 10.01
CA ASN A 563 22.20 -20.48 11.38
C ASN A 563 21.28 -19.51 12.15
N PRO A 564 20.17 -19.98 12.76
CA PRO A 564 19.15 -19.10 13.31
C PRO A 564 19.61 -18.41 14.60
N ILE A 565 18.95 -17.31 14.96
CA ILE A 565 19.25 -16.50 16.15
C ILE A 565 17.99 -16.15 16.95
N ASP A 566 18.13 -16.03 18.27
CA ASP A 566 17.06 -15.81 19.26
C ASP A 566 16.45 -14.38 19.23
N VAL A 567 16.27 -13.80 18.04
CA VAL A 567 15.63 -12.49 17.75
C VAL A 567 14.45 -12.69 16.81
N LEU A 568 13.38 -11.91 16.96
CA LEU A 568 12.25 -11.91 16.03
C LEU A 568 12.50 -10.89 14.90
N LYS A 569 12.57 -11.37 13.65
CA LYS A 569 12.48 -10.55 12.43
C LYS A 569 11.42 -11.09 11.47
N PRO A 570 10.65 -10.23 10.75
CA PRO A 570 10.56 -8.77 10.90
C PRO A 570 10.01 -8.37 12.28
N ASP A 571 10.13 -7.11 12.69
CA ASP A 571 9.64 -6.62 13.98
C ASP A 571 8.17 -6.17 13.90
N ILE A 572 7.77 -5.60 12.75
CA ILE A 572 6.44 -5.01 12.53
C ILE A 572 6.03 -5.04 11.05
N LEU A 573 4.72 -4.94 10.79
CA LEU A 573 4.12 -4.88 9.46
C LEU A 573 3.55 -3.48 9.17
N ALA A 574 3.73 -2.97 7.95
CA ALA A 574 3.13 -1.72 7.48
C ALA A 574 2.75 -1.79 5.97
N PRO A 575 1.89 -0.88 5.47
CA PRO A 575 1.51 -0.85 4.06
C PRO A 575 2.72 -0.64 3.14
N GLY A 576 3.01 -1.61 2.28
CA GLY A 576 4.12 -1.57 1.33
C GLY A 576 3.79 -2.10 -0.07
N HIS A 577 2.53 -2.46 -0.33
CA HIS A 577 2.05 -2.94 -1.64
C HIS A 577 1.15 -1.88 -2.27
N GLN A 578 1.42 -1.47 -3.51
CA GLN A 578 0.62 -0.49 -4.26
C GLN A 578 0.41 0.81 -3.47
N ILE A 579 1.52 1.47 -3.12
CA ILE A 579 1.56 2.73 -2.38
C ILE A 579 1.72 3.90 -3.36
N TRP A 580 0.77 4.84 -3.31
CA TRP A 580 0.86 6.11 -4.04
C TRP A 580 1.70 7.11 -3.27
N ALA A 581 2.81 7.53 -3.86
CA ALA A 581 3.58 8.67 -3.40
C ALA A 581 4.28 9.36 -4.58
N GLU A 582 5.01 10.42 -4.25
CA GLU A 582 5.74 11.27 -5.18
C GLU A 582 6.79 10.49 -5.97
N TRP A 583 7.14 10.96 -7.17
CA TRP A 583 8.10 10.28 -8.03
C TRP A 583 8.86 11.27 -8.90
N SER A 584 10.17 11.05 -9.07
CA SER A 584 11.01 11.89 -9.93
C SER A 584 10.68 11.68 -11.40
N PRO A 585 10.35 12.76 -12.16
CA PRO A 585 9.95 12.64 -13.56
C PRO A 585 11.10 12.23 -14.50
N MET A 586 12.35 12.14 -14.02
CA MET A 586 13.42 11.47 -14.79
C MET A 586 13.19 9.96 -14.85
N SER A 587 12.86 9.34 -13.70
CA SER A 587 12.49 7.93 -13.59
C SER A 587 13.50 6.96 -14.23
N VAL A 588 14.81 7.21 -14.08
CA VAL A 588 15.86 6.53 -14.89
C VAL A 588 15.76 5.00 -14.88
N LEU A 589 15.48 4.40 -13.72
CA LEU A 589 15.37 2.94 -13.57
C LEU A 589 13.95 2.40 -13.86
N ASN A 590 12.97 3.26 -14.13
CA ASN A 590 11.59 2.90 -14.45
C ASN A 590 11.01 3.77 -15.59
N PRO A 591 11.44 3.59 -16.86
CA PRO A 591 11.04 4.46 -17.98
C PRO A 591 9.53 4.55 -18.25
N MET A 592 8.72 3.61 -17.76
CA MET A 592 7.25 3.69 -17.81
C MET A 592 6.68 4.88 -17.01
N LEU A 593 7.45 5.41 -16.05
CA LEU A 593 7.05 6.50 -15.16
C LEU A 593 7.68 7.85 -15.56
N SER A 594 8.54 7.89 -16.58
CA SER A 594 9.18 9.14 -17.02
C SER A 594 8.14 10.20 -17.40
N GLY A 595 8.32 11.41 -16.86
CA GLY A 595 7.38 12.53 -16.95
C GLY A 595 6.25 12.53 -15.91
N GLN A 596 6.01 11.43 -15.16
CA GLN A 596 5.01 11.40 -14.08
C GLN A 596 5.61 11.95 -12.77
N SER A 597 4.78 12.64 -11.98
CA SER A 597 5.17 13.19 -10.66
C SER A 597 4.77 12.30 -9.47
N PHE A 598 4.08 11.19 -9.74
CA PHE A 598 3.61 10.22 -8.75
C PHE A 598 3.71 8.81 -9.33
N ALA A 599 3.96 7.83 -8.47
CA ALA A 599 4.01 6.42 -8.83
C ALA A 599 3.33 5.51 -7.81
N LEU A 600 2.80 4.39 -8.31
CA LEU A 600 2.16 3.34 -7.52
C LEU A 600 3.16 2.18 -7.37
N ILE A 601 3.95 2.19 -6.30
CA ILE A 601 5.12 1.30 -6.12
C ILE A 601 4.85 0.28 -5.00
N SER A 602 5.52 -0.88 -5.08
CA SER A 602 5.44 -1.99 -4.12
C SER A 602 6.86 -2.38 -3.64
N GLY A 603 7.05 -2.52 -2.33
CA GLY A 603 8.30 -2.94 -1.70
C GLY A 603 8.31 -2.71 -0.18
N THR A 604 9.18 -3.41 0.55
CA THR A 604 9.46 -3.09 1.98
C THR A 604 10.04 -1.69 2.15
N SER A 605 10.67 -1.15 1.10
CA SER A 605 11.08 0.25 0.96
C SER A 605 9.93 1.25 1.11
N MET A 606 8.68 0.86 0.81
CA MET A 606 7.49 1.71 0.97
C MET A 606 6.81 1.46 2.33
N ALA A 607 6.98 0.28 2.93
CA ALA A 607 6.51 0.00 4.28
C ALA A 607 7.33 0.77 5.34
N THR A 608 8.65 0.78 5.20
CA THR A 608 9.61 1.43 6.12
C THR A 608 9.27 2.89 6.45
N PRO A 609 9.07 3.80 5.48
CA PRO A 609 8.73 5.20 5.75
C PRO A 609 7.37 5.40 6.45
N HIS A 610 6.43 4.45 6.38
CA HIS A 610 5.23 4.53 7.23
C HIS A 610 5.62 4.48 8.72
N ILE A 611 6.49 3.54 9.08
CA ILE A 611 7.01 3.40 10.46
C ILE A 611 7.88 4.60 10.85
N SER A 612 8.73 5.13 9.95
CA SER A 612 9.49 6.36 10.22
C SER A 612 8.58 7.54 10.55
N GLY A 613 7.52 7.76 9.76
CA GLY A 613 6.58 8.84 10.02
C GLY A 613 5.74 8.62 11.28
N ILE A 614 5.29 7.39 11.56
CA ILE A 614 4.58 7.06 12.81
C ILE A 614 5.49 7.24 14.04
N ALA A 615 6.77 6.86 13.94
CA ALA A 615 7.76 7.12 14.98
C ALA A 615 7.96 8.62 15.23
N ALA A 616 7.83 9.47 14.20
CA ALA A 616 7.90 10.93 14.37
C ALA A 616 6.70 11.48 15.16
N LEU A 617 5.50 10.95 14.94
CA LEU A 617 4.31 11.30 15.73
C LEU A 617 4.49 10.88 17.21
N ILE A 618 4.96 9.65 17.44
CA ILE A 618 5.25 9.16 18.80
C ILE A 618 6.36 9.98 19.46
N LYS A 619 7.42 10.35 18.74
CA LYS A 619 8.52 11.19 19.24
C LYS A 619 8.08 12.62 19.53
N GLN A 620 7.17 13.18 18.73
CA GLN A 620 6.56 14.49 18.99
C GLN A 620 5.71 14.48 20.26
N ASN A 621 4.92 13.41 20.48
CA ASN A 621 4.09 13.26 21.66
C ASN A 621 4.92 12.93 22.93
N HIS A 622 6.01 12.17 22.77
CA HIS A 622 6.90 11.71 23.85
C HIS A 622 8.38 12.05 23.58
N PRO A 623 8.82 13.33 23.64
CA PRO A 623 10.17 13.73 23.26
C PRO A 623 11.30 13.05 24.04
N SER A 624 11.05 12.62 25.28
CA SER A 624 12.01 11.96 26.16
C SER A 624 12.15 10.44 25.95
N TRP A 625 11.34 9.83 25.07
CA TRP A 625 11.45 8.39 24.80
C TRP A 625 12.70 8.06 23.95
N THR A 626 13.32 6.92 24.27
CA THR A 626 14.41 6.32 23.50
C THR A 626 13.87 5.61 22.25
N PRO A 627 14.72 5.34 21.24
CA PRO A 627 14.34 4.49 20.11
C PRO A 627 13.74 3.14 20.53
N SER A 628 14.32 2.48 21.52
CA SER A 628 13.83 1.21 22.06
C SER A 628 12.43 1.30 22.69
N MET A 629 12.09 2.41 23.36
CA MET A 629 10.74 2.66 23.87
C MET A 629 9.72 2.90 22.74
N ILE A 630 10.11 3.63 21.69
CA ILE A 630 9.25 3.92 20.51
C ILE A 630 8.99 2.64 19.70
N ALA A 631 10.04 1.84 19.47
CA ALA A 631 9.93 0.52 18.87
C ALA A 631 9.00 -0.40 19.69
N SER A 632 9.16 -0.42 21.01
CA SER A 632 8.29 -1.18 21.91
C SER A 632 6.84 -0.73 21.84
N ALA A 633 6.56 0.58 21.79
CA ALA A 633 5.21 1.09 21.79
C ALA A 633 4.44 0.66 20.53
N MET A 634 5.07 0.75 19.35
CA MET A 634 4.46 0.25 18.10
C MET A 634 4.34 -1.28 18.06
N SER A 635 5.33 -2.00 18.59
CA SER A 635 5.35 -3.46 18.59
C SER A 635 4.28 -4.05 19.51
N THR A 636 4.24 -3.63 20.78
CA THR A 636 3.32 -4.21 21.78
C THR A 636 1.85 -3.93 21.50
N THR A 637 1.53 -2.84 20.81
CA THR A 637 0.15 -2.48 20.46
C THR A 637 -0.30 -3.04 19.11
N ALA A 638 0.58 -3.60 18.29
CA ALA A 638 0.27 -4.00 16.92
C ALA A 638 -0.98 -4.91 16.77
N ALA A 639 -1.73 -4.70 15.68
CA ALA A 639 -2.91 -5.47 15.34
C ALA A 639 -2.53 -6.80 14.66
N LYS A 640 -3.07 -7.92 15.18
CA LYS A 640 -2.83 -9.29 14.67
C LYS A 640 -3.97 -9.84 13.79
N HIS A 641 -4.98 -9.02 13.52
CA HIS A 641 -6.17 -9.38 12.75
C HIS A 641 -6.36 -8.40 11.59
N ASP A 642 -7.13 -8.82 10.59
CA ASP A 642 -7.50 -8.02 9.43
C ASP A 642 -8.85 -7.31 9.59
N ASN A 643 -9.22 -6.55 8.55
CA ASN A 643 -10.47 -5.81 8.43
C ASN A 643 -11.75 -6.69 8.44
N ARG A 644 -11.62 -8.01 8.53
CA ARG A 644 -12.73 -8.97 8.71
C ARG A 644 -12.72 -9.62 10.11
N GLY A 645 -11.70 -9.33 10.92
CA GLY A 645 -11.51 -9.89 12.26
C GLY A 645 -10.77 -11.24 12.28
N ASP A 646 -10.40 -11.77 11.13
CA ASP A 646 -9.60 -13.00 11.02
C ASP A 646 -8.12 -12.72 11.31
N PRO A 647 -7.30 -13.73 11.69
CA PRO A 647 -5.85 -13.58 11.77
C PRO A 647 -5.22 -13.14 10.44
N ILE A 648 -4.15 -12.34 10.51
CA ILE A 648 -3.42 -11.86 9.32
C ILE A 648 -2.93 -13.04 8.46
N MET A 649 -3.12 -12.91 7.14
CA MET A 649 -2.67 -13.89 6.13
C MET A 649 -1.42 -13.39 5.40
N ALA A 650 -0.67 -14.30 4.79
CA ALA A 650 0.45 -14.01 3.90
C ALA A 650 0.22 -14.62 2.50
N GLN A 651 0.75 -13.96 1.47
CA GLN A 651 0.74 -14.48 0.10
C GLN A 651 1.84 -15.54 -0.11
N GLY A 652 1.45 -16.68 -0.69
CA GLY A 652 2.32 -17.84 -0.96
C GLY A 652 3.00 -17.84 -2.33
N PHE A 653 3.59 -19.00 -2.67
CA PHE A 653 4.35 -19.21 -3.92
C PHE A 653 3.50 -19.31 -5.19
N ALA A 654 2.21 -19.65 -5.10
CA ALA A 654 1.26 -19.55 -6.21
C ALA A 654 0.47 -18.21 -6.15
N ILE A 655 -0.04 -17.74 -7.29
CA ILE A 655 -0.93 -16.57 -7.32
C ILE A 655 -2.24 -16.91 -6.57
N ASP A 656 -2.82 -15.91 -5.89
CA ASP A 656 -3.98 -16.02 -5.00
C ASP A 656 -3.83 -16.99 -3.81
N SER A 657 -2.65 -17.61 -3.61
CA SER A 657 -2.38 -18.48 -2.48
C SER A 657 -2.26 -17.66 -1.20
N LEU A 658 -3.16 -17.89 -0.25
CA LEU A 658 -3.14 -17.30 1.08
C LEU A 658 -2.97 -18.39 2.15
N TYR A 659 -2.08 -18.16 3.11
CA TYR A 659 -1.90 -18.98 4.30
C TYR A 659 -1.89 -18.08 5.55
N GLN A 660 -2.24 -18.62 6.72
CA GLN A 660 -2.16 -17.86 7.97
C GLN A 660 -0.70 -17.46 8.21
N ALA A 661 -0.45 -16.17 8.40
CA ALA A 661 0.91 -15.67 8.58
C ALA A 661 1.47 -16.07 9.95
N ALA A 662 2.77 -16.39 9.97
CA ALA A 662 3.54 -16.52 11.20
C ALA A 662 4.10 -15.15 11.63
N PRO A 663 4.53 -14.99 12.90
CA PRO A 663 5.35 -13.87 13.35
C PRO A 663 6.56 -13.59 12.46
N PHE A 664 7.19 -14.60 11.86
CA PHE A 664 8.26 -14.42 10.86
C PHE A 664 7.81 -13.76 9.53
N GLY A 665 6.52 -13.41 9.37
CA GLY A 665 5.99 -12.61 8.27
C GLY A 665 5.52 -11.20 8.66
N PHE A 666 5.04 -10.97 9.90
CA PHE A 666 4.48 -9.68 10.35
C PHE A 666 5.10 -9.11 11.65
N GLY A 667 6.01 -9.83 12.28
CA GLY A 667 6.59 -9.50 13.58
C GLY A 667 5.54 -9.53 14.68
N ALA A 668 5.28 -8.37 15.28
CA ALA A 668 4.20 -8.21 16.25
C ALA A 668 2.80 -8.06 15.63
N GLY A 669 2.71 -7.56 14.39
CA GLY A 669 1.45 -7.30 13.67
C GLY A 669 1.51 -6.03 12.82
N LEU A 670 0.37 -5.60 12.29
CA LEU A 670 0.21 -4.28 11.66
C LEU A 670 0.33 -3.18 12.71
N VAL A 671 1.11 -2.14 12.41
CA VAL A 671 1.22 -0.96 13.28
C VAL A 671 -0.14 -0.33 13.58
N ASP A 672 -0.39 -0.01 14.86
CA ASP A 672 -1.57 0.71 15.35
C ASP A 672 -1.10 2.05 15.96
N PRO A 673 -1.09 3.14 15.16
CA PRO A 673 -0.59 4.44 15.62
C PRO A 673 -1.42 5.04 16.77
N ILE A 674 -2.73 4.77 16.80
CA ILE A 674 -3.65 5.34 17.79
C ILE A 674 -3.35 4.77 19.18
N ARG A 675 -3.07 3.46 19.27
CA ARG A 675 -2.66 2.78 20.51
C ARG A 675 -1.17 2.93 20.80
N ALA A 676 -0.29 3.02 19.79
CA ALA A 676 1.14 3.25 20.01
C ALA A 676 1.48 4.60 20.67
N LEU A 677 0.58 5.60 20.60
CA LEU A 677 0.68 6.83 21.38
C LEU A 677 0.46 6.65 22.90
N ASP A 678 -0.27 5.62 23.33
CA ASP A 678 -0.55 5.34 24.75
C ASP A 678 -0.55 3.81 24.98
N PRO A 679 0.65 3.18 25.05
CA PRO A 679 0.79 1.73 25.17
C PRO A 679 0.62 1.22 26.61
N GLY A 680 0.48 2.13 27.59
CA GLY A 680 0.51 1.82 29.03
C GLY A 680 1.91 1.48 29.55
N LEU A 681 2.51 0.42 29.02
CA LEU A 681 3.89 0.00 29.33
C LEU A 681 4.79 0.00 28.09
N VAL A 682 6.10 0.13 28.30
CA VAL A 682 7.11 -0.11 27.26
C VAL A 682 8.26 -0.97 27.78
N PHE A 683 8.87 -1.70 26.86
CA PHE A 683 10.16 -2.35 26.99
C PHE A 683 11.23 -1.33 26.62
N PHE A 684 12.39 -1.39 27.29
CA PHE A 684 13.48 -0.46 27.07
C PHE A 684 14.81 -1.20 27.10
N ASN A 685 15.75 -0.74 26.26
CA ASN A 685 17.11 -1.24 26.15
C ASN A 685 18.04 -0.04 25.95
N GLY A 686 19.15 0.01 26.68
CA GLY A 686 20.27 0.90 26.48
C GLY A 686 21.37 0.24 25.63
N TYR A 687 22.44 0.98 25.37
CA TYR A 687 23.59 0.49 24.59
C TYR A 687 24.26 -0.73 25.24
N GLU A 688 24.38 -0.74 26.57
CA GLU A 688 24.99 -1.84 27.32
C GLU A 688 24.18 -3.15 27.22
N ASP A 689 22.85 -3.09 27.11
CA ASP A 689 22.01 -4.28 26.90
C ASP A 689 22.29 -4.92 25.53
N TYR A 690 22.50 -4.10 24.50
CA TYR A 690 22.87 -4.58 23.16
C TYR A 690 24.30 -5.13 23.12
N LEU A 691 25.23 -4.58 23.91
CA LEU A 691 26.55 -5.21 24.12
C LEU A 691 26.42 -6.56 24.84
N SER A 692 25.67 -6.63 25.95
CA SER A 692 25.45 -7.88 26.69
C SER A 692 24.78 -8.96 25.84
N PHE A 693 23.92 -8.56 24.88
CA PHE A 693 23.38 -9.42 23.84
C PHE A 693 24.44 -9.89 22.84
N LEU A 694 25.20 -8.98 22.21
CA LEU A 694 26.29 -9.31 21.28
C LEU A 694 27.33 -10.26 21.89
N CYS A 695 27.68 -10.04 23.16
CA CYS A 695 28.59 -10.88 23.93
C CYS A 695 28.03 -12.27 24.28
N SER A 696 26.71 -12.46 24.22
CA SER A 696 26.03 -13.74 24.51
C SER A 696 25.76 -14.60 23.27
N LEU A 697 26.09 -14.09 22.08
CA LEU A 697 25.84 -14.78 20.81
C LEU A 697 26.66 -16.08 20.68
N PRO A 698 26.08 -17.15 20.10
CA PRO A 698 26.77 -18.43 19.95
C PRO A 698 28.05 -18.27 19.12
N ASN A 699 29.14 -18.88 19.60
CA ASN A 699 30.47 -18.86 18.97
C ASN A 699 31.06 -17.46 18.69
N THR A 700 30.54 -16.41 19.33
CA THR A 700 31.06 -15.04 19.15
C THR A 700 32.23 -14.77 20.08
N ASP A 701 33.31 -14.22 19.52
CA ASP A 701 34.52 -13.86 20.24
C ASP A 701 34.35 -12.48 20.93
N PRO A 702 34.48 -12.40 22.27
CA PRO A 702 34.42 -11.12 23.00
C PRO A 702 35.40 -10.06 22.49
N GLU A 703 36.56 -10.47 21.98
CA GLU A 703 37.56 -9.54 21.44
C GLU A 703 37.11 -8.97 20.08
N LYS A 704 36.37 -9.74 19.25
CA LYS A 704 35.72 -9.21 18.05
C LYS A 704 34.63 -8.20 18.39
N VAL A 705 33.81 -8.45 19.40
CA VAL A 705 32.82 -7.46 19.90
C VAL A 705 33.52 -6.19 20.38
N ARG A 706 34.64 -6.34 21.11
CA ARG A 706 35.43 -5.20 21.61
C ARG A 706 36.09 -4.39 20.49
N ILE A 707 36.60 -5.04 19.45
CA ILE A 707 37.19 -4.37 18.28
C ILE A 707 36.11 -3.65 17.47
N ALA A 708 34.93 -4.26 17.29
CA ALA A 708 33.85 -3.69 16.48
C ALA A 708 33.09 -2.54 17.18
N THR A 709 32.89 -2.62 18.50
CA THR A 709 32.02 -1.68 19.25
C THR A 709 32.76 -0.73 20.20
N GLY A 710 34.04 -1.02 20.51
CA GLY A 710 34.79 -0.37 21.59
C GLY A 710 34.32 -0.72 23.02
N GLY A 711 33.17 -1.40 23.18
CA GLY A 711 32.64 -1.86 24.46
C GLY A 711 33.25 -3.19 24.92
N THR A 712 33.07 -3.58 26.18
CA THR A 712 33.62 -4.83 26.71
C THR A 712 32.53 -5.76 27.21
N CYS A 713 32.73 -7.07 27.04
CA CYS A 713 31.85 -8.12 27.60
C CYS A 713 32.05 -8.31 29.11
N ALA A 714 31.99 -7.21 29.87
CA ALA A 714 32.14 -7.19 31.33
C ALA A 714 30.89 -7.69 32.06
N ALA A 715 29.72 -7.48 31.44
CA ALA A 715 28.47 -8.15 31.76
C ALA A 715 27.88 -8.75 30.47
N THR A 716 27.39 -9.98 30.56
CA THR A 716 26.93 -10.77 29.41
C THR A 716 25.66 -11.53 29.79
N PHE A 717 24.68 -11.59 28.90
CA PHE A 717 23.46 -12.36 29.15
C PHE A 717 23.71 -13.87 29.14
N SER A 718 22.81 -14.65 29.75
CA SER A 718 22.98 -16.11 29.82
C SER A 718 22.78 -16.80 28.47
N ASN A 719 21.96 -16.20 27.61
CA ASN A 719 21.77 -16.50 26.19
C ASN A 719 21.06 -15.28 25.54
N PRO A 720 21.13 -15.08 24.21
CA PRO A 720 20.65 -13.85 23.56
C PRO A 720 19.16 -13.54 23.76
N SER A 721 18.32 -14.55 24.03
CA SER A 721 16.89 -14.34 24.31
C SER A 721 16.60 -13.53 25.58
N ASP A 722 17.59 -13.27 26.44
CA ASP A 722 17.45 -12.40 27.63
C ASP A 722 17.44 -10.90 27.31
N LEU A 723 17.75 -10.48 26.08
CA LEU A 723 17.58 -9.08 25.65
C LEU A 723 16.12 -8.66 25.85
N ASN A 724 15.90 -7.44 26.37
CA ASN A 724 14.59 -6.97 26.82
C ASN A 724 13.70 -6.51 25.65
N GLN A 725 13.43 -7.40 24.69
CA GLN A 725 12.56 -7.15 23.55
C GLN A 725 11.08 -7.42 23.86
N PRO A 726 10.13 -6.75 23.17
CA PRO A 726 8.69 -7.04 23.23
C PRO A 726 8.29 -8.39 22.56
N SER A 727 9.20 -9.37 22.50
CA SER A 727 9.02 -10.69 21.92
C SER A 727 9.96 -11.71 22.60
N VAL A 728 9.66 -13.00 22.47
CA VAL A 728 10.58 -14.08 22.85
C VAL A 728 10.74 -15.05 21.68
N THR A 729 11.94 -15.10 21.10
CA THR A 729 12.32 -16.09 20.10
C THR A 729 13.32 -17.06 20.73
N ILE A 730 13.07 -18.37 20.63
CA ILE A 730 14.00 -19.43 21.03
C ILE A 730 14.15 -20.39 19.86
N THR A 731 15.30 -20.34 19.21
CA THR A 731 15.60 -21.07 17.96
C THR A 731 16.07 -22.51 18.19
N SER A 732 16.35 -22.87 19.44
CA SER A 732 16.68 -24.22 19.87
C SER A 732 16.30 -24.39 21.34
N LEU A 733 15.03 -24.76 21.60
CA LEU A 733 14.57 -25.05 22.95
C LEU A 733 14.76 -26.53 23.27
N SER A 734 15.78 -26.85 24.05
CA SER A 734 15.99 -28.15 24.67
C SER A 734 15.61 -28.09 26.15
N GLY A 735 14.72 -28.99 26.60
CA GLY A 735 14.32 -29.11 28.01
C GLY A 735 13.58 -27.90 28.58
N ILE A 736 14.30 -26.99 29.24
CA ILE A 736 13.77 -25.82 29.98
C ILE A 736 14.61 -24.58 29.68
N ARG A 737 13.96 -23.46 29.34
CA ARG A 737 14.57 -22.13 29.31
C ARG A 737 13.84 -21.19 30.29
N MET A 738 14.62 -20.46 31.08
CA MET A 738 14.16 -19.27 31.79
C MET A 738 14.67 -18.04 31.04
N THR A 739 13.85 -17.00 30.90
CA THR A 739 14.28 -15.66 30.49
C THR A 739 13.48 -14.60 31.26
N GLN A 740 13.86 -13.33 31.18
CA GLN A 740 13.19 -12.22 31.88
C GLN A 740 12.87 -11.08 30.93
N ARG A 741 11.83 -10.31 31.28
CA ARG A 741 11.50 -9.03 30.64
C ARG A 741 11.23 -7.97 31.69
N VAL A 742 11.61 -6.73 31.42
CA VAL A 742 11.43 -5.59 32.31
C VAL A 742 10.59 -4.54 31.59
N VAL A 743 9.36 -4.36 32.06
CA VAL A 743 8.40 -3.39 31.51
C VAL A 743 8.34 -2.16 32.39
N LYS A 744 8.26 -0.97 31.79
CA LYS A 744 8.15 0.32 32.47
C LYS A 744 6.79 0.94 32.22
N ASN A 745 6.10 1.43 33.26
CA ASN A 745 4.87 2.20 33.10
C ASN A 745 5.19 3.61 32.58
N VAL A 746 4.62 3.96 31.42
CA VAL A 746 4.74 5.29 30.80
C VAL A 746 3.46 6.12 30.92
N ALA A 747 2.36 5.53 31.37
CA ALA A 747 1.13 6.26 31.66
C ALA A 747 1.25 7.11 32.94
N ASN A 748 0.40 8.14 33.05
CA ASN A 748 0.37 9.06 34.19
C ASN A 748 -0.38 8.53 35.44
N LYS A 749 -0.76 7.25 35.45
CA LYS A 749 -1.52 6.60 36.54
C LYS A 749 -0.92 5.23 36.88
N PRO A 750 -1.04 4.79 38.16
CA PRO A 750 -0.78 3.40 38.49
C PRO A 750 -1.83 2.51 37.83
N GLU A 751 -1.42 1.34 37.34
CA GLU A 751 -2.31 0.42 36.63
C GLU A 751 -1.99 -1.04 37.00
N THR A 752 -3.04 -1.85 37.09
CA THR A 752 -2.96 -3.28 37.38
C THR A 752 -3.08 -4.06 36.06
N TYR A 753 -2.12 -4.95 35.80
CA TYR A 753 -2.06 -5.80 34.62
C TYR A 753 -2.26 -7.27 34.97
N LEU A 754 -3.01 -7.99 34.13
CA LEU A 754 -3.17 -9.44 34.15
C LEU A 754 -2.39 -10.07 32.99
N CYS A 755 -1.55 -11.05 33.28
CA CYS A 755 -0.75 -11.79 32.30
C CYS A 755 -1.50 -13.06 31.83
N ALA A 756 -1.92 -13.07 30.57
CA ALA A 756 -2.45 -14.26 29.89
C ALA A 756 -1.41 -14.85 28.93
N VAL A 757 -1.48 -16.16 28.68
CA VAL A 757 -0.51 -16.88 27.82
C VAL A 757 -1.26 -17.79 26.85
N LEU A 758 -0.95 -17.64 25.56
CA LEU A 758 -1.29 -18.59 24.50
C LEU A 758 0.01 -19.33 24.13
N PRO A 759 0.26 -20.53 24.68
CA PRO A 759 1.56 -21.19 24.57
C PRO A 759 1.80 -21.74 23.14
N PRO A 760 3.05 -21.72 22.65
CA PRO A 760 3.42 -22.40 21.40
C PRO A 760 3.17 -23.90 21.47
N LYS A 761 2.77 -24.51 20.33
CA LYS A 761 2.58 -25.96 20.23
C LYS A 761 3.84 -26.71 20.69
N GLY A 762 3.67 -27.71 21.56
CA GLY A 762 4.77 -28.52 22.09
C GLY A 762 5.60 -27.85 23.19
N VAL A 763 5.18 -26.67 23.68
CA VAL A 763 5.84 -25.92 24.74
C VAL A 763 4.81 -25.54 25.80
N THR A 764 5.11 -25.66 27.08
CA THR A 764 4.37 -24.96 28.14
C THR A 764 5.11 -23.70 28.54
N VAL A 765 4.36 -22.60 28.70
CA VAL A 765 4.90 -21.28 29.03
C VAL A 765 4.19 -20.74 30.25
N THR A 766 4.95 -20.29 31.25
CA THR A 766 4.41 -19.66 32.47
C THR A 766 5.10 -18.34 32.74
N VAL A 767 4.31 -17.32 33.10
CA VAL A 767 4.77 -15.97 33.45
C VAL A 767 4.57 -15.74 34.95
N ASP A 768 5.58 -15.19 35.62
CA ASP A 768 5.54 -14.79 37.02
C ASP A 768 6.04 -13.34 37.18
N PRO A 769 5.30 -12.45 37.88
CA PRO A 769 3.98 -12.68 38.47
C PRO A 769 2.87 -12.77 37.42
N GLN A 770 1.81 -13.53 37.73
CA GLN A 770 0.62 -13.66 36.87
C GLN A 770 -0.22 -12.38 36.78
N TRP A 771 -0.09 -11.47 37.75
CA TRP A 771 -0.66 -10.13 37.73
C TRP A 771 0.19 -9.21 38.61
N PHE A 772 0.18 -7.91 38.33
CA PHE A 772 0.95 -6.92 39.09
C PHE A 772 0.30 -5.54 39.01
N THR A 773 0.68 -4.62 39.90
CA THR A 773 0.34 -3.19 39.80
C THR A 773 1.61 -2.37 39.77
N VAL A 774 1.75 -1.49 38.77
CA VAL A 774 2.96 -0.69 38.56
C VAL A 774 2.61 0.80 38.54
N ALA A 775 3.36 1.60 39.30
CA ALA A 775 3.14 3.05 39.40
C ALA A 775 3.79 3.83 38.23
N PRO A 776 3.40 5.09 37.96
CA PRO A 776 3.97 5.88 36.86
C PRO A 776 5.49 5.97 36.93
N GLY A 777 6.18 5.63 35.84
CA GLY A 777 7.64 5.64 35.76
C GLY A 777 8.36 4.45 36.42
N GLU A 778 7.67 3.65 37.23
CA GLU A 778 8.24 2.43 37.85
C GLU A 778 8.31 1.27 36.85
N THR A 779 9.07 0.23 37.22
CA THR A 779 9.26 -0.98 36.42
C THR A 779 8.71 -2.24 37.11
N GLN A 780 8.40 -3.25 36.30
CA GLN A 780 8.08 -4.60 36.74
C GLN A 780 8.93 -5.61 35.95
N THR A 781 9.55 -6.55 36.66
CA THR A 781 10.19 -7.72 36.03
C THR A 781 9.19 -8.87 35.89
N LEU A 782 9.19 -9.52 34.73
CA LEU A 782 8.39 -10.68 34.38
C LEU A 782 9.35 -11.85 34.10
N ALA A 783 9.30 -12.90 34.92
CA ALA A 783 10.02 -14.13 34.67
C ALA A 783 9.20 -15.03 33.73
N ILE A 784 9.78 -15.41 32.60
CA ILE A 784 9.15 -16.24 31.57
C ILE A 784 9.87 -17.59 31.56
N LYS A 785 9.13 -18.66 31.86
CA LYS A 785 9.61 -20.04 31.79
C LYS A 785 9.00 -20.74 30.58
N LEU A 786 9.83 -21.38 29.77
CA LEU A 786 9.44 -22.24 28.65
C LEU A 786 9.94 -23.67 28.92
N VAL A 787 9.08 -24.67 28.69
CA VAL A 787 9.40 -26.09 28.90
C VAL A 787 8.90 -26.90 27.70
N VAL A 788 9.75 -27.76 27.13
CA VAL A 788 9.35 -28.68 26.05
C VAL A 788 8.38 -29.73 26.59
N THR A 789 7.24 -29.90 25.93
CA THR A 789 6.30 -31.01 26.14
C THR A 789 6.17 -31.93 24.93
N GLN A 790 6.51 -31.44 23.73
CA GLN A 790 6.59 -32.22 22.50
C GLN A 790 7.66 -31.62 21.58
N VAL A 791 8.57 -32.47 21.08
CA VAL A 791 9.51 -32.13 20.02
C VAL A 791 8.77 -31.94 18.70
N LEU A 792 9.15 -30.94 17.91
CA LEU A 792 8.61 -30.66 16.58
C LEU A 792 9.75 -30.56 15.54
N ASP A 793 9.40 -30.64 14.27
CA ASP A 793 10.34 -30.51 13.14
C ASP A 793 10.45 -29.06 12.59
N ASP A 794 9.68 -28.12 13.15
CA ASP A 794 9.63 -26.71 12.76
C ASP A 794 9.20 -25.83 13.96
N PHE A 795 9.31 -24.51 13.82
CA PHE A 795 8.89 -23.52 14.80
C PHE A 795 7.38 -23.60 15.11
N SER A 796 7.05 -23.37 16.37
CA SER A 796 5.69 -23.13 16.86
C SER A 796 5.55 -21.72 17.42
N PHE A 797 4.33 -21.18 17.36
CA PHE A 797 4.04 -19.79 17.66
C PHE A 797 2.97 -19.63 18.74
N GLY A 798 3.09 -18.55 19.51
CA GLY A 798 2.15 -18.19 20.58
C GLY A 798 2.25 -16.71 20.93
N GLU A 799 1.68 -16.31 22.05
CA GLU A 799 1.85 -14.97 22.62
C GLU A 799 1.67 -14.93 24.13
N ILE A 800 2.26 -13.92 24.76
CA ILE A 800 1.88 -13.44 26.09
C ILE A 800 1.10 -12.14 25.89
N VAL A 801 -0.04 -12.01 26.57
CA VAL A 801 -0.91 -10.82 26.51
C VAL A 801 -1.01 -10.22 27.90
N LEU A 802 -0.71 -8.92 28.03
CA LEU A 802 -0.92 -8.16 29.26
C LEU A 802 -2.14 -7.27 29.06
N THR A 803 -3.16 -7.47 29.88
CA THR A 803 -4.39 -6.67 29.88
C THR A 803 -4.43 -5.79 31.12
N GLY A 804 -4.37 -4.48 30.93
CA GLY A 804 -4.35 -3.46 31.97
C GLY A 804 -5.75 -2.96 32.35
N SER A 805 -5.93 -2.56 33.61
CA SER A 805 -7.19 -2.07 34.17
C SER A 805 -7.70 -0.76 33.58
N LEU A 806 -6.92 -0.06 32.75
CA LEU A 806 -7.30 1.15 32.01
C LEU A 806 -7.59 0.86 30.51
N ASN A 807 -7.67 -0.44 30.14
CA ASN A 807 -7.85 -0.98 28.78
C ASN A 807 -6.58 -0.97 27.90
N HIS A 808 -5.39 -0.78 28.48
CA HIS A 808 -4.15 -1.07 27.76
C HIS A 808 -4.05 -2.57 27.47
N ILE A 809 -3.69 -2.92 26.23
CA ILE A 809 -3.47 -4.32 25.81
C ILE A 809 -2.13 -4.37 25.09
N LEU A 810 -1.19 -5.08 25.70
CA LEU A 810 0.15 -5.33 25.17
C LEU A 810 0.29 -6.79 24.78
N ARG A 811 0.97 -7.06 23.66
CA ARG A 811 1.18 -8.40 23.12
C ARG A 811 2.67 -8.64 22.88
N MET A 812 3.20 -9.74 23.42
CA MET A 812 4.53 -10.26 23.08
C MET A 812 4.38 -11.52 22.23
N PRO A 813 4.84 -11.55 20.96
CA PRO A 813 4.93 -12.79 20.19
C PRO A 813 5.91 -13.78 20.81
N LEU A 814 5.56 -15.07 20.77
CA LEU A 814 6.43 -16.19 21.10
C LEU A 814 6.72 -16.98 19.82
N SER A 815 7.99 -17.23 19.52
CA SER A 815 8.44 -18.05 18.37
C SER A 815 9.47 -19.07 18.86
N VAL A 816 9.10 -20.36 18.91
CA VAL A 816 9.91 -21.37 19.61
C VAL A 816 10.07 -22.62 18.76
N PHE A 817 11.28 -23.13 18.60
CA PHE A 817 11.57 -24.42 17.99
C PHE A 817 11.91 -25.46 19.08
N PRO A 818 10.96 -26.32 19.50
CA PRO A 818 11.20 -27.33 20.54
C PRO A 818 11.91 -28.56 19.97
N ILE A 819 13.15 -28.78 20.39
CA ILE A 819 14.01 -29.87 19.92
C ILE A 819 14.17 -31.00 20.96
N SER A 820 14.74 -32.13 20.54
CA SER A 820 15.18 -33.19 21.45
C SER A 820 16.33 -32.74 22.36
N THR A 821 16.40 -33.32 23.56
CA THR A 821 17.49 -33.17 24.54
C THR A 821 18.75 -33.93 24.15
#